data_AF-A0A2E0UXU1-F1
#
_entry.id   AF-A0A2E0UXU1-F1
#
_cell.length_a   1.000
_cell.length_b   1.000
_cell.length_c   1.000
_cell.angle_alpha   90.00
_cell.angle_beta   90.00
_cell.angle_gamma   90.00
#
_symmetry.space_group_name_H-M   'P 1'
#
loop_
_entity.id
_entity.type
_entity.pdbx_description
1 polymer ?
#
loop_
_entity_poly.entity_id
_entity_poly.type
_entity_poly.pdbx_seq_one_letter_code
_entity_poly.pdbx_strand_id
1 'polypeptide(L)'
;MKAKISVLLVFIMVLNGYFISTASAQPGKLVFGGKSEVITELNYNLDEALPTIDPSLTTRTPSIMMVEQLFIGLVDLDDETSQIKPELATSWTLTGGTVLDFTLRNDAYWSNGTKITAQDVRYGILRALEMPVDSNYAYVLYPILNAEAYHTGLITNPDLVGIEAITDTHLRITLKAPNSQFLSVLGLWVARPLPKTVIDTWGDQWTEPEHIVTSGAYLLKEWVVDDHILLEKNPDYFDAANVQITKVNVTMVDAETALTMYQNGNLDTVVVPYGTTIDPIIQQEVSREPKASTYYYGMNTSLAPFNNVLVRKAFSAAIDRRGLIRSLGTGYPAITFTPHGVFGYVNGYEEGIGLPYDPAQARAYLAQAGYPGGQNLPTITLAFNNNGVVHQDIAQYIHDCWLNVLGVDVQLQSYDWEDYLNRLAAGEFQIWRLGWGADYLDAYNFLHDGLIVNQTALGNWNNFTYWNLLNQASLTTDQLLRQGYFKQAEEILVETDAVVAPIYFQESITATKPYLELTNSASAEDFSTWRITAVTEEISTDTGGTLVSNDGEVQVSVPGGAFGEDVVLIQRDASGNPPQNGFTSTGQVFDISAYNQSGDGVNILEGQSVTMQVSYEDEQTNFIHEDTLSLYYWDETTQSWIMEPSTIDTENNLITANPTHFSLWAVIGESYDFVYLPMLTR
;
A
#
# COMPACT_ATOMS: atom_id res chain seq x y z
N MET A 1 -48.34 -23.83 33.21
CA MET A 1 -49.53 -22.95 33.16
C MET A 1 -49.57 -22.34 31.77
N LYS A 2 -50.68 -22.51 31.04
CA LYS A 2 -50.86 -22.06 29.66
C LYS A 2 -51.15 -20.55 29.64
N ALA A 3 -50.59 -19.82 28.68
CA ALA A 3 -51.30 -18.74 27.99
C ALA A 3 -50.62 -18.47 26.63
N LYS A 4 -51.37 -18.75 25.55
CA LYS A 4 -51.13 -18.32 24.17
C LYS A 4 -51.96 -17.07 23.91
N ILE A 5 -51.40 -16.03 23.28
CA ILE A 5 -52.09 -15.02 22.44
C ILE A 5 -51.00 -14.50 21.47
N SER A 6 -50.89 -14.99 20.23
CA SER A 6 -51.57 -14.51 19.00
C SER A 6 -51.30 -13.04 18.67
N VAL A 7 -50.32 -12.76 17.80
CA VAL A 7 -50.20 -11.48 17.08
C VAL A 7 -50.43 -11.74 15.59
N LEU A 8 -51.35 -10.96 15.06
CA LEU A 8 -51.97 -11.00 13.75
C LEU A 8 -51.07 -10.26 12.74
N LEU A 9 -50.71 -10.91 11.63
CA LEU A 9 -50.15 -10.24 10.45
C LEU A 9 -51.18 -9.26 9.88
N VAL A 10 -50.77 -8.00 9.70
CA VAL A 10 -51.47 -7.02 8.85
C VAL A 10 -50.59 -6.76 7.64
N PHE A 11 -51.01 -7.31 6.50
CA PHE A 11 -50.53 -6.98 5.17
C PHE A 11 -51.03 -5.56 4.82
N ILE A 12 -50.12 -4.61 4.59
CA ILE A 12 -50.46 -3.33 3.95
C ILE A 12 -50.04 -3.44 2.49
N MET A 13 -51.03 -3.72 1.63
CA MET A 13 -50.97 -3.41 0.21
C MET A 13 -51.22 -1.90 0.04
N VAL A 14 -50.25 -1.16 -0.49
CA VAL A 14 -50.51 0.20 -1.01
C VAL A 14 -50.76 0.09 -2.50
N LEU A 15 -52.00 0.41 -2.89
CA LEU A 15 -52.48 0.47 -4.26
C LEU A 15 -51.80 1.60 -5.04
N ASN A 16 -51.39 1.26 -6.25
CA ASN A 16 -51.11 2.18 -7.36
C ASN A 16 -52.32 3.08 -7.65
N GLY A 17 -52.17 4.38 -7.42
CA GLY A 17 -53.08 5.42 -7.89
C GLY A 17 -52.52 6.09 -9.14
N TYR A 18 -52.99 5.68 -10.30
CA TYR A 18 -52.82 6.40 -11.57
C TYR A 18 -53.47 7.79 -11.47
N PHE A 19 -52.68 8.85 -11.50
CA PHE A 19 -53.14 10.20 -11.84
C PHE A 19 -52.67 10.54 -13.25
N ILE A 20 -53.63 10.58 -14.18
CA ILE A 20 -53.46 11.14 -15.52
C ILE A 20 -53.58 12.67 -15.37
N SER A 21 -52.47 13.40 -15.43
CA SER A 21 -52.49 14.83 -15.72
C SER A 21 -51.96 15.06 -17.14
N THR A 22 -52.86 15.47 -18.04
CA THR A 22 -52.53 15.96 -19.37
C THR A 22 -51.81 17.31 -19.26
N ALA A 23 -50.49 17.31 -19.41
CA ALA A 23 -49.70 18.52 -19.64
C ALA A 23 -49.14 18.47 -21.07
N SER A 24 -49.41 19.53 -21.82
CA SER A 24 -48.97 19.74 -23.19
C SER A 24 -47.45 19.70 -23.33
N ALA A 25 -46.93 18.81 -24.16
CA ALA A 25 -45.53 18.76 -24.54
C ALA A 25 -45.17 20.02 -25.35
N GLN A 26 -44.33 20.89 -24.77
CA GLN A 26 -43.38 21.69 -25.54
C GLN A 26 -42.04 20.94 -25.55
N PRO A 27 -41.25 21.01 -26.64
CA PRO A 27 -39.95 20.37 -26.68
C PRO A 27 -39.02 21.10 -25.71
N GLY A 28 -38.75 20.47 -24.57
CA GLY A 28 -37.76 20.94 -23.61
C GLY A 28 -36.37 20.78 -24.21
N LYS A 29 -35.61 21.88 -24.26
CA LYS A 29 -34.16 21.89 -24.45
C LYS A 29 -33.54 20.95 -23.41
N LEU A 30 -32.80 19.94 -23.87
CA LEU A 30 -31.81 19.26 -23.04
C LEU A 30 -30.77 20.31 -22.65
N VAL A 31 -30.68 20.61 -21.36
CA VAL A 31 -29.61 21.41 -20.78
C VAL A 31 -28.59 20.40 -20.24
N PHE A 32 -27.49 20.21 -20.96
CA PHE A 32 -26.30 19.52 -20.46
C PHE A 32 -25.56 20.52 -19.57
N GLY A 33 -25.73 20.41 -18.26
CA GLY A 33 -25.18 21.38 -17.31
C GLY A 33 -25.11 20.87 -15.87
N GLY A 34 -25.01 19.55 -15.69
CA GLY A 34 -24.63 18.95 -14.43
C GLY A 34 -23.60 17.88 -14.74
N LYS A 35 -22.36 18.04 -14.25
CA LYS A 35 -21.38 16.95 -14.20
C LYS A 35 -22.08 15.77 -13.51
N SER A 36 -22.43 14.72 -14.27
CA SER A 36 -22.77 13.45 -13.64
C SER A 36 -21.49 13.00 -12.96
N GLU A 37 -21.48 12.91 -11.63
CA GLU A 37 -20.33 12.42 -10.89
C GLU A 37 -20.05 10.99 -11.37
N VAL A 38 -18.97 10.81 -12.14
CA VAL A 38 -18.54 9.48 -12.58
C VAL A 38 -18.02 8.79 -11.33
N ILE A 39 -18.76 7.78 -10.87
CA ILE A 39 -18.37 7.00 -9.70
C ILE A 39 -17.34 5.97 -10.15
N THR A 40 -16.07 6.26 -9.86
CA THR A 40 -14.97 5.30 -9.88
C THR A 40 -14.97 4.51 -8.57
N GLU A 41 -15.41 3.24 -8.63
CA GLU A 41 -15.45 2.35 -7.47
C GLU A 41 -14.24 1.39 -7.47
N LEU A 42 -13.63 1.22 -6.29
CA LEU A 42 -12.63 0.19 -6.02
C LEU A 42 -13.21 -0.86 -5.07
N ASN A 43 -13.07 -2.13 -5.42
CA ASN A 43 -13.46 -3.29 -4.63
C ASN A 43 -12.20 -4.00 -4.14
N TYR A 44 -11.93 -3.87 -2.85
CA TYR A 44 -10.70 -4.34 -2.22
C TYR A 44 -11.00 -5.34 -1.09
N ASN A 45 -10.07 -6.24 -0.80
CA ASN A 45 -10.17 -7.17 0.32
C ASN A 45 -9.03 -6.96 1.32
N LEU A 46 -9.38 -6.84 2.59
CA LEU A 46 -8.48 -6.56 3.70
C LEU A 46 -8.01 -7.81 4.47
N ASP A 47 -8.37 -9.00 3.97
CA ASP A 47 -8.06 -10.35 4.49
C ASP A 47 -8.72 -10.69 5.83
N GLU A 48 -8.52 -9.86 6.87
CA GLU A 48 -9.06 -10.09 8.21
C GLU A 48 -9.81 -8.87 8.78
N ALA A 49 -10.65 -9.15 9.78
CA ALA A 49 -11.41 -8.12 10.49
C ALA A 49 -10.48 -7.16 11.26
N LEU A 50 -10.87 -5.88 11.32
CA LEU A 50 -10.09 -4.83 11.98
C LEU A 50 -10.36 -4.79 13.50
N PRO A 51 -9.32 -4.88 14.36
CA PRO A 51 -9.49 -4.66 15.79
C PRO A 51 -9.76 -3.19 16.13
N THR A 52 -9.15 -2.25 15.41
CA THR A 52 -9.32 -0.80 15.59
C THR A 52 -8.74 -0.05 14.39
N ILE A 53 -9.20 1.19 14.18
CA ILE A 53 -8.60 2.17 13.25
C ILE A 53 -8.07 3.40 14.01
N ASP A 54 -7.90 3.28 15.32
CA ASP A 54 -7.27 4.32 16.15
C ASP A 54 -5.75 4.29 15.94
N PRO A 55 -5.13 5.37 15.40
CA PRO A 55 -3.71 5.39 15.10
C PRO A 55 -2.80 5.19 16.33
N SER A 56 -3.27 5.49 17.55
CA SER A 56 -2.47 5.26 18.77
C SER A 56 -2.53 3.83 19.30
N LEU A 57 -3.50 3.02 18.87
CA LEU A 57 -3.72 1.65 19.35
C LEU A 57 -3.39 0.58 18.31
N THR A 58 -3.39 0.94 17.02
CA THR A 58 -3.16 -0.02 15.95
C THR A 58 -1.70 -0.50 15.89
N THR A 59 -1.56 -1.80 15.63
CA THR A 59 -0.27 -2.51 15.50
C THR A 59 -0.26 -3.49 14.33
N ARG A 60 -1.36 -3.60 13.57
CA ARG A 60 -1.58 -4.60 12.53
C ARG A 60 -1.70 -3.97 11.16
N THR A 61 -1.12 -4.62 10.15
CA THR A 61 -1.10 -4.12 8.76
C THR A 61 -2.48 -3.76 8.21
N PRO A 62 -3.54 -4.59 8.33
CA PRO A 62 -4.90 -4.21 7.91
C PRO A 62 -5.40 -2.88 8.49
N SER A 63 -5.17 -2.68 9.79
CA SER A 63 -5.59 -1.48 10.49
C SER A 63 -4.74 -0.26 10.12
N ILE A 64 -3.44 -0.47 9.91
CA ILE A 64 -2.50 0.58 9.46
C ILE A 64 -2.87 1.05 8.05
N MET A 65 -3.19 0.12 7.13
CA MET A 65 -3.65 0.44 5.79
C MET A 65 -4.92 1.30 5.82
N MET A 66 -5.86 0.99 6.71
CA MET A 66 -7.06 1.81 6.87
C MET A 66 -6.76 3.20 7.46
N VAL A 67 -5.83 3.28 8.41
CA VAL A 67 -5.38 4.57 8.97
C VAL A 67 -4.72 5.45 7.91
N GLU A 68 -3.96 4.86 6.98
CA GLU A 68 -3.35 5.56 5.84
C GLU A 68 -4.40 6.30 5.00
N GLN A 69 -5.55 5.67 4.76
CA GLN A 69 -6.62 6.27 3.95
C GLN A 69 -7.35 7.42 4.69
N LEU A 70 -7.41 7.35 6.02
CA LEU A 70 -8.30 8.14 6.86
C LEU A 70 -7.62 9.35 7.52
N PHE A 71 -6.31 9.30 7.75
CA PHE A 71 -5.60 10.37 8.45
C PHE A 71 -4.39 10.76 7.63
N ILE A 72 -4.02 12.03 7.58
CA ILE A 72 -2.72 12.44 7.01
C ILE A 72 -1.58 12.19 8.00
N GLY A 73 -0.37 12.00 7.50
CA GLY A 73 0.88 12.02 8.24
C GLY A 73 1.51 13.41 8.35
N LEU A 74 2.52 13.52 9.22
CA LEU A 74 3.34 14.74 9.28
C LEU A 74 4.18 14.88 8.01
N VAL A 75 4.75 13.76 7.57
CA VAL A 75 5.40 13.53 6.29
C VAL A 75 4.89 12.19 5.76
N ASP A 76 5.08 11.93 4.48
CA ASP A 76 4.73 10.64 3.88
C ASP A 76 5.98 10.00 3.26
N LEU A 77 5.90 8.72 2.90
CA LEU A 77 6.89 8.00 2.13
C LEU A 77 6.41 7.88 0.69
N ASP A 78 7.32 8.07 -0.26
CA ASP A 78 7.04 7.82 -1.66
C ASP A 78 6.86 6.31 -1.90
N ASP A 79 5.79 5.90 -2.57
CA ASP A 79 5.45 4.48 -2.71
C ASP A 79 6.57 3.70 -3.43
N GLU A 80 7.16 4.28 -4.47
CA GLU A 80 8.17 3.62 -5.30
C GLU A 80 9.59 3.69 -4.71
N THR A 81 9.98 4.87 -4.22
CA THR A 81 11.36 5.14 -3.78
C THR A 81 11.53 5.06 -2.27
N SER A 82 10.42 5.12 -1.52
CA SER A 82 10.35 5.26 -0.06
C SER A 82 11.17 6.42 0.49
N GLN A 83 11.45 7.41 -0.36
CA GLN A 83 11.99 8.68 0.09
C GLN A 83 10.90 9.46 0.79
N ILE A 84 11.31 10.23 1.79
CA ILE A 84 10.38 11.05 2.56
C ILE A 84 9.89 12.19 1.64
N LYS A 85 8.57 12.28 1.46
CA LYS A 85 7.92 13.32 0.68
C LYS A 85 7.05 14.23 1.58
N PRO A 86 6.80 15.48 1.17
CA PRO A 86 5.91 16.38 1.89
C PRO A 86 4.47 15.86 1.97
N GLU A 87 3.87 15.97 3.15
CA GLU A 87 2.44 15.72 3.38
C GLU A 87 1.87 16.89 4.20
N LEU A 88 1.50 16.75 5.48
CA LEU A 88 1.12 17.93 6.29
C LEU A 88 2.26 18.97 6.37
N ALA A 89 3.50 18.52 6.55
CA ALA A 89 4.67 19.37 6.47
C ALA A 89 5.12 19.55 5.02
N THR A 90 5.21 20.81 4.58
CA THR A 90 5.69 21.17 3.23
C THR A 90 7.21 21.26 3.13
N SER A 91 7.87 21.52 4.26
CA SER A 91 9.33 21.56 4.36
C SER A 91 9.79 21.40 5.80
N TRP A 92 11.04 21.01 5.97
CA TRP A 92 11.69 20.91 7.28
C TRP A 92 13.18 21.23 7.20
N THR A 93 13.76 21.59 8.34
CA THR A 93 15.21 21.78 8.47
C THR A 93 15.73 21.03 9.69
N LEU A 94 16.91 20.41 9.56
CA LEU A 94 17.61 19.76 10.66
C LEU A 94 18.78 20.64 11.12
N THR A 95 18.63 21.24 12.31
CA THR A 95 19.66 22.08 12.92
C THR A 95 20.39 21.31 14.02
N GLY A 96 21.73 21.32 13.97
CA GLY A 96 22.58 20.67 14.99
C GLY A 96 22.38 19.15 15.12
N GLY A 97 21.80 18.51 14.10
CA GLY A 97 21.49 17.09 14.09
C GLY A 97 20.35 16.65 15.01
N THR A 98 19.73 17.57 15.77
CA THR A 98 18.76 17.22 16.83
C THR A 98 17.49 18.05 16.82
N VAL A 99 17.46 19.20 16.15
CA VAL A 99 16.28 20.07 16.10
C VAL A 99 15.70 20.00 14.69
N LEU A 100 14.49 19.46 14.59
CA LEU A 100 13.69 19.42 13.38
C LEU A 100 12.64 20.54 13.44
N ASP A 101 12.76 21.53 12.56
CA ASP A 101 11.78 22.62 12.40
C ASP A 101 10.96 22.37 11.14
N PHE A 102 9.64 22.19 11.30
CA PHE A 102 8.68 21.90 10.22
C PHE A 102 7.81 23.12 9.91
N THR A 103 7.64 23.38 8.61
CA THR A 103 6.59 24.28 8.11
C THR A 103 5.41 23.44 7.64
N LEU A 104 4.24 23.65 8.23
CA LEU A 104 3.02 22.93 7.87
C LEU A 104 2.22 23.70 6.81
N ARG A 105 1.50 22.98 5.96
CA ARG A 105 0.59 23.58 4.98
C ARG A 105 -0.59 24.26 5.68
N ASN A 106 -1.17 25.26 5.02
CA ASN A 106 -2.19 26.12 5.58
C ASN A 106 -3.60 25.85 5.00
N ASP A 107 -3.70 24.81 4.19
CA ASP A 107 -4.85 24.34 3.41
C ASP A 107 -5.25 22.91 3.79
N ALA A 108 -4.74 22.37 4.91
CA ALA A 108 -5.16 21.08 5.44
C ALA A 108 -6.32 21.22 6.43
N TYR A 109 -7.37 20.44 6.21
CA TYR A 109 -8.58 20.45 7.02
C TYR A 109 -8.97 19.04 7.44
N TRP A 110 -9.53 18.95 8.63
CA TRP A 110 -10.34 17.83 9.07
C TRP A 110 -11.67 17.81 8.30
N SER A 111 -12.27 16.65 8.09
CA SER A 111 -13.54 16.48 7.36
C SER A 111 -14.78 17.14 8.02
N ASN A 112 -14.62 17.73 9.20
CA ASN A 112 -15.62 18.60 9.83
C ASN A 112 -15.39 20.10 9.53
N GLY A 113 -14.47 20.42 8.62
CA GLY A 113 -14.08 21.78 8.22
C GLY A 113 -13.13 22.49 9.19
N THR A 114 -12.73 21.86 10.30
CA THR A 114 -11.73 22.45 11.21
C THR A 114 -10.33 22.33 10.63
N LYS A 115 -9.50 23.35 10.84
CA LYS A 115 -8.14 23.38 10.28
C LYS A 115 -7.20 22.49 11.09
N ILE A 116 -6.31 21.79 10.39
CA ILE A 116 -5.23 21.01 11.01
C ILE A 116 -4.07 21.94 11.37
N THR A 117 -3.54 21.79 12.58
CA THR A 117 -2.49 22.65 13.14
C THR A 117 -1.35 21.83 13.75
N ALA A 118 -0.24 22.50 14.05
CA ALA A 118 0.88 21.92 14.79
C ALA A 118 0.45 21.37 16.17
N GLN A 119 -0.64 21.89 16.75
CA GLN A 119 -1.17 21.40 18.01
C GLN A 119 -1.81 20.01 17.88
N ASP A 120 -2.37 19.67 16.71
CA ASP A 120 -2.94 18.34 16.45
C ASP A 120 -1.85 17.29 16.30
N VAL A 121 -0.72 17.65 15.66
CA VAL A 121 0.48 16.79 15.58
C VAL A 121 1.06 16.57 16.97
N ARG A 122 1.23 17.64 17.75
CA ARG A 122 1.72 17.54 19.13
C ARG A 122 0.80 16.64 19.98
N TYR A 123 -0.51 16.80 19.85
CA TYR A 123 -1.47 15.99 20.57
C TYR A 123 -1.40 14.51 20.16
N GLY A 124 -1.36 14.20 18.86
CA GLY A 124 -1.30 12.82 18.36
C GLY A 124 -0.09 12.06 18.90
N ILE A 125 1.11 12.65 18.80
CA ILE A 125 2.34 12.03 19.30
C ILE A 125 2.31 11.86 20.84
N LEU A 126 1.83 12.86 21.59
CA LEU A 126 1.71 12.74 23.04
C LEU A 126 0.71 11.65 23.44
N ARG A 127 -0.42 11.54 22.74
CA ARG A 127 -1.41 10.49 22.98
C ARG A 127 -0.83 9.11 22.70
N ALA A 128 -0.07 8.93 21.61
CA ALA A 128 0.62 7.68 21.32
C ALA A 128 1.59 7.29 22.44
N LEU A 129 2.30 8.26 23.03
CA LEU A 129 3.17 8.05 24.19
C LEU A 129 2.41 7.77 25.50
N GLU A 130 1.13 8.15 25.61
CA GLU A 130 0.29 7.85 26.78
C GLU A 130 -0.32 6.46 26.74
N MET A 131 -0.32 5.81 25.58
CA MET A 131 -0.87 4.46 25.45
C MET A 131 -0.06 3.46 26.30
N PRO A 132 -0.69 2.39 26.82
CA PRO A 132 -0.02 1.39 27.64
C PRO A 132 1.23 0.81 27.00
N VAL A 133 2.16 0.27 27.79
CA VAL A 133 3.44 -0.30 27.29
C VAL A 133 3.21 -1.50 26.36
N ASP A 134 2.07 -2.19 26.53
CA ASP A 134 1.55 -3.24 25.66
C ASP A 134 0.91 -2.71 24.35
N SER A 135 0.76 -1.39 24.21
CA SER A 135 0.60 -0.73 22.89
C SER A 135 1.98 -0.66 22.23
N ASN A 136 2.26 -1.66 21.40
CA ASN A 136 3.61 -2.09 21.06
C ASN A 136 4.47 -1.08 20.27
N TYR A 137 3.97 0.10 19.87
CA TYR A 137 4.72 0.98 18.95
C TYR A 137 5.23 2.31 19.55
N ALA A 138 4.89 2.67 20.80
CA ALA A 138 5.37 3.93 21.39
C ALA A 138 6.90 4.08 21.40
N TYR A 139 7.64 2.95 21.40
CA TYR A 139 9.10 2.94 21.40
C TYR A 139 9.73 3.63 20.18
N VAL A 140 9.06 3.64 19.02
CA VAL A 140 9.61 4.29 17.81
C VAL A 140 9.73 5.80 17.99
N LEU A 141 8.93 6.39 18.90
CA LEU A 141 8.94 7.81 19.23
C LEU A 141 9.98 8.19 20.30
N TYR A 142 10.66 7.23 20.92
CA TYR A 142 11.66 7.48 21.97
C TYR A 142 12.91 8.29 21.56
N PRO A 143 13.25 8.46 20.26
CA PRO A 143 14.27 9.43 19.88
C PRO A 143 13.89 10.89 20.22
N ILE A 144 12.61 11.22 20.36
CA ILE A 144 12.16 12.53 20.82
C ILE A 144 12.64 12.75 22.26
N LEU A 145 13.15 13.96 22.54
CA LEU A 145 13.61 14.35 23.87
C LEU A 145 12.50 14.11 24.90
N ASN A 146 12.83 13.38 25.97
CA ASN A 146 11.95 13.00 27.08
C ASN A 146 10.73 12.12 26.74
N ALA A 147 10.56 11.64 25.51
CA ALA A 147 9.42 10.80 25.13
C ALA A 147 9.35 9.48 25.91
N GLU A 148 10.47 8.75 26.01
CA GLU A 148 10.56 7.51 26.80
C GLU A 148 10.28 7.74 28.29
N ALA A 149 10.81 8.83 28.84
CA ALA A 149 10.57 9.19 30.24
C ALA A 149 9.10 9.58 30.47
N TYR A 150 8.43 10.18 29.49
CA TYR A 150 7.01 10.49 29.54
C TYR A 150 6.16 9.23 29.49
N HIS A 151 6.40 8.36 28.50
CA HIS A 151 5.68 7.09 28.34
C HIS A 151 5.82 6.17 29.57
N THR A 152 7.02 6.09 30.15
CA THR A 152 7.27 5.27 31.36
C THR A 152 6.79 5.92 32.66
N GLY A 153 6.23 7.13 32.61
CA GLY A 153 5.72 7.86 33.77
C GLY A 153 6.81 8.46 34.68
N LEU A 154 8.09 8.45 34.26
CA LEU A 154 9.16 9.16 34.95
C LEU A 154 8.99 10.68 34.86
N ILE A 155 8.36 11.15 33.78
CA ILE A 155 7.89 12.51 33.57
C ILE A 155 6.38 12.45 33.32
N THR A 156 5.61 13.37 33.92
CA THR A 156 4.16 13.48 33.68
C THR A 156 3.75 14.82 33.06
N ASN A 157 4.70 15.74 32.90
CA ASN A 157 4.44 17.03 32.26
C ASN A 157 4.69 16.92 30.74
N PRO A 158 3.66 17.00 29.89
CA PRO A 158 3.82 16.91 28.43
C PRO A 158 4.63 18.07 27.85
N ASP A 159 4.74 19.21 28.54
CA ASP A 159 5.54 20.36 28.07
C ASP A 159 7.06 20.13 28.17
N LEU A 160 7.49 19.03 28.81
CA LEU A 160 8.90 18.61 28.83
C LEU A 160 9.24 17.67 27.68
N VAL A 161 8.25 17.11 26.98
CA VAL A 161 8.47 16.31 25.77
C VAL A 161 8.88 17.25 24.65
N GLY A 162 9.90 16.90 23.87
CA GLY A 162 10.50 17.75 22.84
C GLY A 162 9.64 17.97 21.60
N ILE A 163 8.39 18.40 21.76
CA ILE A 163 7.43 18.67 20.70
C ILE A 163 6.73 19.99 21.01
N GLU A 164 7.04 21.02 20.22
CA GLU A 164 6.59 22.39 20.42
C GLU A 164 5.77 22.85 19.20
N ALA A 165 4.47 23.10 19.41
CA ALA A 165 3.63 23.79 18.45
C ALA A 165 3.83 25.30 18.61
N ILE A 166 4.78 25.87 17.86
CA ILE A 166 5.21 27.27 17.99
C ILE A 166 4.13 28.21 17.43
N THR A 167 3.55 27.86 16.29
CA THR A 167 2.36 28.47 15.70
C THR A 167 1.51 27.37 15.05
N ASP A 168 0.31 27.72 14.57
CA ASP A 168 -0.57 26.78 13.85
C ASP A 168 0.15 26.03 12.71
N THR A 169 1.13 26.66 12.06
CA THR A 169 1.85 26.12 10.90
C THR A 169 3.34 25.92 11.14
N HIS A 170 3.81 25.98 12.40
CA HIS A 170 5.22 25.79 12.73
C HIS A 170 5.38 24.85 13.92
N LEU A 171 5.91 23.66 13.66
CA LEU A 171 6.15 22.61 14.63
C LEU A 171 7.67 22.42 14.80
N ARG A 172 8.13 22.34 16.04
CA ARG A 172 9.51 21.96 16.35
C ARG A 172 9.53 20.65 17.11
N ILE A 173 10.35 19.71 16.64
CA ILE A 173 10.66 18.46 17.34
C ILE A 173 12.14 18.47 17.72
N THR A 174 12.43 18.24 19.00
CA THR A 174 13.79 18.12 19.52
C THR A 174 14.09 16.68 19.89
N LEU A 175 15.16 16.13 19.36
CA LEU A 175 15.62 14.77 19.61
C LEU A 175 16.61 14.73 20.79
N LYS A 176 16.65 13.61 21.52
CA LYS A 176 17.61 13.40 22.61
C LYS A 176 19.07 13.26 22.13
N ALA A 177 19.25 12.84 20.87
CA ALA A 177 20.53 12.71 20.18
C ALA A 177 20.26 12.71 18.66
N PRO A 178 21.28 12.92 17.81
CA PRO A 178 21.11 12.77 16.37
C PRO A 178 20.56 11.40 15.97
N ASN A 179 19.61 11.40 15.05
CA ASN A 179 18.97 10.19 14.56
C ASN A 179 18.59 10.34 13.08
N SER A 180 19.39 9.73 12.20
CA SER A 180 19.29 9.89 10.75
C SER A 180 18.04 9.27 10.12
N GLN A 181 17.42 8.26 10.74
CA GLN A 181 16.19 7.65 10.25
C GLN A 181 14.91 8.27 10.81
N PHE A 182 15.00 9.15 11.83
CA PHE A 182 13.84 9.57 12.59
C PHE A 182 12.78 10.32 11.77
N LEU A 183 13.18 10.97 10.68
CA LEU A 183 12.22 11.65 9.82
C LEU A 183 11.28 10.64 9.12
N SER A 184 11.73 9.43 8.78
CA SER A 184 10.85 8.37 8.26
C SER A 184 9.87 7.88 9.33
N VAL A 185 10.28 7.84 10.60
CA VAL A 185 9.40 7.46 11.72
C VAL A 185 8.23 8.43 11.87
N LEU A 186 8.43 9.71 11.52
CA LEU A 186 7.37 10.72 11.56
C LEU A 186 6.32 10.56 10.46
N GLY A 187 6.54 9.67 9.48
CA GLY A 187 5.52 9.26 8.51
C GLY A 187 4.72 8.02 8.92
N LEU A 188 5.05 7.40 10.06
CA LEU A 188 4.28 6.25 10.54
C LEU A 188 2.93 6.68 11.12
N TRP A 189 1.96 5.76 11.07
CA TRP A 189 0.61 5.94 11.62
C TRP A 189 0.60 6.45 13.07
N VAL A 190 1.58 6.06 13.87
CA VAL A 190 1.70 6.41 15.30
C VAL A 190 1.98 7.90 15.51
N ALA A 191 2.54 8.57 14.49
CA ALA A 191 2.95 9.97 14.53
C ALA A 191 1.93 10.90 13.86
N ARG A 192 0.81 10.36 13.36
CA ARG A 192 -0.22 11.15 12.68
C ARG A 192 -0.86 12.18 13.63
N PRO A 193 -1.18 13.40 13.16
CA PRO A 193 -2.05 14.32 13.88
C PRO A 193 -3.39 13.66 14.22
N LEU A 194 -3.96 13.99 15.38
CA LEU A 194 -5.24 13.45 15.84
C LEU A 194 -6.23 14.55 16.25
N PRO A 195 -7.55 14.37 16.02
CA PRO A 195 -8.55 15.39 16.29
C PRO A 195 -8.92 15.41 17.78
N LYS A 196 -8.16 16.18 18.58
CA LYS A 196 -8.30 16.20 20.05
C LYS A 196 -9.74 16.41 20.52
N THR A 197 -10.46 17.37 19.93
CA THR A 197 -11.82 17.71 20.35
C THR A 197 -12.80 16.58 20.13
N VAL A 198 -12.61 15.78 19.07
CA VAL A 198 -13.44 14.63 18.73
C VAL A 198 -13.17 13.49 19.71
N ILE A 199 -11.90 13.19 19.96
CA ILE A 199 -11.48 12.17 20.92
C ILE A 199 -11.94 12.53 22.35
N ASP A 200 -11.76 13.77 22.79
CA ASP A 200 -12.22 14.23 24.10
C ASP A 200 -13.76 14.11 24.26
N THR A 201 -14.51 14.24 23.16
CA THR A 201 -15.98 14.22 23.17
C THR A 201 -16.52 12.79 23.20
N TRP A 202 -15.95 11.90 22.38
CA TRP A 202 -16.49 10.57 22.14
C TRP A 202 -15.73 9.43 22.84
N GLY A 203 -14.55 9.71 23.40
CA GLY A 203 -13.74 8.70 24.10
C GLY A 203 -13.45 7.52 23.18
N ASP A 204 -13.63 6.29 23.66
CA ASP A 204 -13.34 5.07 22.91
C ASP A 204 -14.20 4.88 21.64
N GLN A 205 -15.33 5.60 21.54
CA GLN A 205 -16.23 5.55 20.38
C GLN A 205 -15.84 6.53 19.27
N TRP A 206 -14.75 7.28 19.41
CA TRP A 206 -14.39 8.35 18.48
C TRP A 206 -14.13 7.86 17.04
N THR A 207 -13.84 6.57 16.85
CA THR A 207 -13.62 5.94 15.54
C THR A 207 -14.89 5.35 14.92
N GLU A 208 -16.04 5.40 15.59
CA GLU A 208 -17.32 4.98 15.00
C GLU A 208 -17.68 5.90 13.81
N PRO A 209 -18.30 5.38 12.72
CA PRO A 209 -18.58 6.17 11.52
C PRO A 209 -19.35 7.48 11.76
N GLU A 210 -20.24 7.52 12.76
CA GLU A 210 -20.99 8.72 13.16
C GLU A 210 -20.17 9.77 13.94
N HIS A 211 -18.97 9.43 14.38
CA HIS A 211 -18.15 10.24 15.30
C HIS A 211 -16.80 10.61 14.72
N ILE A 212 -16.22 9.74 13.89
CA ILE A 212 -14.89 9.91 13.34
C ILE A 212 -14.79 11.17 12.49
N VAL A 213 -13.66 11.85 12.65
CA VAL A 213 -13.27 12.97 11.81
C VAL A 213 -11.90 12.66 11.25
N THR A 214 -11.87 12.52 9.94
CA THR A 214 -10.71 12.12 9.12
C THR A 214 -10.01 13.33 8.54
N SER A 215 -8.77 13.16 8.12
CA SER A 215 -7.97 14.18 7.41
C SER A 215 -7.39 13.67 6.09
N GLY A 216 -7.34 12.35 5.90
CA GLY A 216 -6.78 11.70 4.70
C GLY A 216 -7.68 11.80 3.48
N ALA A 217 -7.30 11.07 2.43
CA ALA A 217 -7.98 11.05 1.13
C ALA A 217 -9.42 10.53 1.18
N TYR A 218 -9.78 9.80 2.24
CA TYR A 218 -11.09 9.17 2.38
C TYR A 218 -11.80 9.48 3.71
N LEU A 219 -13.13 9.40 3.66
CA LEU A 219 -14.06 9.42 4.77
C LEU A 219 -14.49 7.98 5.10
N LEU A 220 -14.61 7.64 6.38
CA LEU A 220 -15.27 6.42 6.80
C LEU A 220 -16.80 6.63 6.77
N LYS A 221 -17.51 5.98 5.84
CA LYS A 221 -18.96 6.11 5.73
C LYS A 221 -19.72 5.02 6.47
N GLU A 222 -19.23 3.80 6.36
CA GLU A 222 -19.86 2.64 6.98
C GLU A 222 -18.77 1.68 7.44
N TRP A 223 -18.99 1.08 8.61
CA TRP A 223 -18.18 -0.03 9.09
C TRP A 223 -19.10 -1.02 9.78
N VAL A 224 -19.41 -2.11 9.07
CA VAL A 224 -20.14 -3.25 9.62
C VAL A 224 -19.12 -4.31 10.01
N VAL A 225 -19.01 -4.54 11.32
CA VAL A 225 -18.07 -5.51 11.90
C VAL A 225 -18.27 -6.88 11.25
N ASP A 226 -17.17 -7.50 10.84
CA ASP A 226 -17.10 -8.81 10.18
C ASP A 226 -17.82 -8.91 8.81
N ASP A 227 -18.19 -7.78 8.20
CA ASP A 227 -18.86 -7.75 6.89
C ASP A 227 -18.13 -6.85 5.90
N HIS A 228 -18.25 -5.52 6.03
CA HIS A 228 -17.65 -4.59 5.09
C HIS A 228 -17.33 -3.21 5.68
N ILE A 229 -16.47 -2.47 4.98
CA ILE A 229 -16.18 -1.05 5.20
C ILE A 229 -16.46 -0.29 3.90
N LEU A 230 -17.10 0.86 4.01
CA LEU A 230 -17.32 1.78 2.90
C LEU A 230 -16.52 3.06 3.14
N LEU A 231 -15.64 3.37 2.18
CA LEU A 231 -14.94 4.64 2.11
C LEU A 231 -15.48 5.49 0.96
N GLU A 232 -15.56 6.80 1.18
CA GLU A 232 -15.84 7.78 0.13
C GLU A 232 -14.73 8.82 0.09
N LYS A 233 -14.43 9.34 -1.09
CA LYS A 233 -13.46 10.41 -1.28
C LYS A 233 -13.76 11.60 -0.35
N ASN A 234 -12.73 12.09 0.33
CA ASN A 234 -12.80 13.27 1.18
C ASN A 234 -12.59 14.53 0.32
N PRO A 235 -13.63 15.36 0.09
CA PRO A 235 -13.48 16.59 -0.69
C PRO A 235 -12.62 17.65 0.02
N ASP A 236 -12.44 17.55 1.35
CA ASP A 236 -11.63 18.47 2.15
C ASP A 236 -10.15 18.03 2.26
N TYR A 237 -9.79 16.88 1.67
CA TYR A 237 -8.39 16.44 1.59
C TYR A 237 -7.57 17.44 0.78
N PHE A 238 -6.36 17.76 1.26
CA PHE A 238 -5.54 18.81 0.64
C PHE A 238 -5.22 18.51 -0.84
N ASP A 239 -5.15 17.23 -1.21
CA ASP A 239 -4.85 16.77 -2.56
C ASP A 239 -6.05 16.09 -3.24
N ALA A 240 -7.28 16.42 -2.82
CA ALA A 240 -8.51 15.82 -3.36
C ALA A 240 -8.60 15.89 -4.89
N ALA A 241 -7.94 16.86 -5.54
CA ALA A 241 -7.88 16.97 -6.99
C ALA A 241 -7.17 15.78 -7.66
N ASN A 242 -6.18 15.18 -7.00
CA ASN A 242 -5.43 14.03 -7.50
C ASN A 242 -6.05 12.68 -7.11
N VAL A 243 -7.10 12.66 -6.28
CA VAL A 243 -7.78 11.42 -5.89
C VAL A 243 -8.83 11.07 -6.95
N GLN A 244 -8.55 10.07 -7.78
CA GLN A 244 -9.47 9.66 -8.85
C GLN A 244 -10.58 8.74 -8.34
N ILE A 245 -10.27 7.79 -7.45
CA ILE A 245 -11.23 6.81 -6.93
C ILE A 245 -12.17 7.49 -5.93
N THR A 246 -13.47 7.50 -6.24
CA THR A 246 -14.49 8.21 -5.46
C THR A 246 -15.06 7.37 -4.32
N LYS A 247 -15.00 6.03 -4.44
CA LYS A 247 -15.57 5.10 -3.48
C LYS A 247 -14.74 3.82 -3.39
N VAL A 248 -14.56 3.31 -2.17
CA VAL A 248 -13.89 2.03 -1.93
C VAL A 248 -14.80 1.11 -1.12
N ASN A 249 -15.17 -0.02 -1.71
CA ASN A 249 -15.87 -1.11 -1.06
C ASN A 249 -14.82 -2.10 -0.53
N VAL A 250 -14.71 -2.19 0.79
CA VAL A 250 -13.70 -3.05 1.45
C VAL A 250 -14.38 -4.25 2.08
N THR A 251 -13.93 -5.43 1.69
CA THR A 251 -14.37 -6.73 2.25
C THR A 251 -13.29 -7.29 3.19
N MET A 252 -13.67 -8.22 4.06
CA MET A 252 -12.78 -8.83 5.06
C MET A 252 -12.97 -10.35 5.04
N VAL A 253 -12.52 -11.00 3.97
CA VAL A 253 -12.61 -12.45 3.77
C VAL A 253 -11.25 -13.08 3.54
N ASP A 254 -11.13 -14.38 3.85
CA ASP A 254 -9.89 -15.11 3.65
C ASP A 254 -9.43 -15.11 2.19
N ALA A 255 -8.11 -15.21 1.99
CA ALA A 255 -7.49 -15.10 0.67
C ALA A 255 -8.04 -16.07 -0.41
N GLU A 256 -8.52 -17.27 -0.05
CA GLU A 256 -9.10 -18.21 -1.03
C GLU A 256 -10.50 -17.76 -1.47
N THR A 257 -11.31 -17.31 -0.52
CA THR A 257 -12.60 -16.66 -0.82
C THR A 257 -12.40 -15.40 -1.66
N ALA A 258 -11.42 -14.55 -1.30
CA ALA A 258 -11.09 -13.35 -2.04
C ALA A 258 -10.65 -13.66 -3.48
N LEU A 259 -9.81 -14.68 -3.70
CA LEU A 259 -9.41 -15.07 -5.04
C LEU A 259 -10.62 -15.51 -5.89
N THR A 260 -11.55 -16.25 -5.29
CA THR A 260 -12.80 -16.63 -5.96
C THR A 260 -13.64 -15.41 -6.33
N MET A 261 -13.75 -14.43 -5.43
CA MET A 261 -14.43 -13.16 -5.68
C MET A 261 -13.78 -12.38 -6.83
N TYR A 262 -12.45 -12.29 -6.86
CA TYR A 262 -11.70 -11.67 -7.94
C TYR A 262 -11.95 -12.34 -9.31
N GLN A 263 -11.96 -13.67 -9.34
CA GLN A 263 -12.27 -14.44 -10.56
C GLN A 263 -13.70 -14.21 -11.05
N ASN A 264 -14.63 -13.94 -10.14
CA ASN A 264 -16.02 -13.60 -10.46
C ASN A 264 -16.24 -12.10 -10.75
N GLY A 265 -15.18 -11.28 -10.72
CA GLY A 265 -15.26 -9.84 -10.97
C GLY A 265 -15.80 -9.02 -9.80
N ASN A 266 -15.80 -9.57 -8.58
CA ASN A 266 -16.24 -8.88 -7.36
C ASN A 266 -15.12 -8.14 -6.63
N LEU A 267 -13.85 -8.34 -7.02
CA LEU A 267 -12.69 -7.62 -6.51
C LEU A 267 -11.82 -7.15 -7.68
N ASP A 268 -11.20 -5.99 -7.52
CA ASP A 268 -10.34 -5.38 -8.55
C ASP A 268 -8.87 -5.75 -8.38
N THR A 269 -8.48 -6.18 -7.18
CA THR A 269 -7.16 -6.72 -6.90
C THR A 269 -7.23 -7.72 -5.75
N VAL A 270 -6.34 -8.72 -5.75
CA VAL A 270 -6.25 -9.71 -4.68
C VAL A 270 -4.84 -10.27 -4.57
N VAL A 271 -4.38 -10.51 -3.33
CA VAL A 271 -3.17 -11.31 -3.09
C VAL A 271 -3.49 -12.78 -3.40
N VAL A 272 -2.72 -13.38 -4.29
CA VAL A 272 -2.87 -14.80 -4.66
C VAL A 272 -2.39 -15.67 -3.49
N PRO A 273 -3.23 -16.58 -2.97
CA PRO A 273 -2.84 -17.45 -1.86
C PRO A 273 -1.64 -18.33 -2.20
N TYR A 274 -0.87 -18.66 -1.16
CA TYR A 274 0.28 -19.55 -1.27
C TYR A 274 -0.14 -20.94 -1.78
N GLY A 275 0.60 -21.48 -2.74
CA GLY A 275 0.37 -22.83 -3.29
C GLY A 275 -0.75 -22.91 -4.32
N THR A 276 -1.46 -21.81 -4.58
CA THR A 276 -2.50 -21.75 -5.59
C THR A 276 -1.92 -21.94 -7.00
N THR A 277 -2.49 -22.87 -7.74
CA THR A 277 -2.25 -22.95 -9.20
C THR A 277 -3.04 -21.83 -9.86
N ILE A 278 -2.32 -20.86 -10.41
CA ILE A 278 -2.92 -19.71 -11.09
C ILE A 278 -3.68 -20.20 -12.31
N ASP A 279 -4.95 -19.77 -12.43
CA ASP A 279 -5.77 -20.05 -13.61
C ASP A 279 -5.15 -19.34 -14.84
N PRO A 280 -4.96 -20.04 -15.98
CA PRO A 280 -4.48 -19.43 -17.21
C PRO A 280 -5.21 -18.15 -17.63
N ILE A 281 -6.50 -18.00 -17.27
CA ILE A 281 -7.32 -16.82 -17.56
C ILE A 281 -6.75 -15.57 -16.89
N ILE A 282 -6.47 -15.63 -15.58
CA ILE A 282 -5.96 -14.48 -14.82
C ILE A 282 -4.43 -14.41 -14.82
N GLN A 283 -3.73 -15.34 -15.47
CA GLN A 283 -2.26 -15.41 -15.45
C GLN A 283 -1.59 -14.14 -16.00
N GLN A 284 -2.25 -13.43 -16.92
CA GLN A 284 -1.77 -12.15 -17.47
C GLN A 284 -2.04 -10.96 -16.53
N GLU A 285 -2.93 -11.13 -15.55
CA GLU A 285 -3.28 -10.15 -14.51
C GLU A 285 -2.39 -10.29 -13.27
N VAL A 286 -1.54 -11.33 -13.21
CA VAL A 286 -0.68 -11.62 -12.05
C VAL A 286 0.68 -10.94 -12.17
N SER A 287 1.00 -10.12 -11.17
CA SER A 287 2.34 -9.57 -10.93
C SER A 287 3.02 -10.24 -9.74
N ARG A 288 4.35 -10.14 -9.70
CA ARG A 288 5.19 -10.62 -8.59
C ARG A 288 6.19 -9.55 -8.22
N GLU A 289 6.03 -9.00 -7.04
CA GLU A 289 6.84 -7.88 -6.57
C GLU A 289 7.58 -8.23 -5.28
N PRO A 290 8.86 -7.83 -5.12
CA PRO A 290 9.55 -7.96 -3.84
C PRO A 290 8.77 -7.26 -2.74
N LYS A 291 8.55 -7.94 -1.61
CA LYS A 291 8.03 -7.33 -0.39
C LYS A 291 9.21 -7.05 0.52
N ALA A 292 9.28 -5.87 1.12
CA ALA A 292 10.31 -5.52 2.10
C ALA A 292 10.08 -6.27 3.43
N SER A 293 10.19 -7.60 3.39
CA SER A 293 9.96 -8.48 4.52
C SER A 293 10.83 -9.73 4.47
N THR A 294 11.26 -10.20 5.63
CA THR A 294 12.13 -11.36 5.80
C THR A 294 11.49 -12.39 6.70
N TYR A 295 11.42 -13.65 6.22
CA TYR A 295 11.11 -14.81 7.05
C TYR A 295 12.40 -15.37 7.65
N TYR A 296 12.42 -15.61 8.97
CA TYR A 296 13.63 -16.04 9.66
C TYR A 296 13.36 -16.95 10.86
N TYR A 297 14.42 -17.60 11.32
CA TYR A 297 14.45 -18.27 12.62
C TYR A 297 15.43 -17.59 13.57
N GLY A 298 14.98 -17.27 14.77
CA GLY A 298 15.84 -16.83 15.88
C GLY A 298 16.31 -18.02 16.72
N MET A 299 17.51 -17.90 17.30
CA MET A 299 18.09 -18.91 18.18
C MET A 299 18.42 -18.30 19.54
N ASN A 300 17.85 -18.85 20.61
CA ASN A 300 18.02 -18.33 21.96
C ASN A 300 19.42 -18.66 22.49
N THR A 301 20.25 -17.62 22.66
CA THR A 301 21.66 -17.76 23.05
C THR A 301 21.87 -18.17 24.51
N SER A 302 20.81 -18.18 25.32
CA SER A 302 20.87 -18.58 26.73
C SER A 302 20.55 -20.07 26.95
N LEU A 303 19.94 -20.73 25.96
CA LEU A 303 19.51 -22.12 26.05
C LEU A 303 20.48 -23.05 25.31
N ALA A 304 20.90 -24.13 25.97
CA ALA A 304 21.70 -25.17 25.32
C ALA A 304 20.87 -25.88 24.25
N PRO A 305 21.45 -26.27 23.10
CA PRO A 305 22.86 -26.12 22.71
C PRO A 305 23.17 -24.83 21.93
N PHE A 306 22.18 -23.92 21.77
CA PHE A 306 22.30 -22.68 20.99
C PHE A 306 23.08 -21.56 21.70
N ASN A 307 23.45 -21.76 22.96
CA ASN A 307 24.49 -20.97 23.62
C ASN A 307 25.89 -21.13 23.00
N ASN A 308 26.11 -22.14 22.14
CA ASN A 308 27.34 -22.31 21.36
C ASN A 308 27.17 -21.77 19.93
N VAL A 309 27.99 -20.78 19.55
CA VAL A 309 27.97 -20.17 18.20
C VAL A 309 28.21 -21.18 17.08
N LEU A 310 29.04 -22.20 17.29
CA LEU A 310 29.29 -23.23 16.27
C LEU A 310 28.04 -24.07 16.01
N VAL A 311 27.18 -24.29 17.01
CA VAL A 311 25.90 -24.97 16.81
C VAL A 311 24.98 -24.08 15.97
N ARG A 312 24.88 -22.78 16.29
CA ARG A 312 24.07 -21.84 15.49
C ARG A 312 24.51 -21.77 14.03
N LYS A 313 25.84 -21.66 13.81
CA LYS A 313 26.44 -21.69 12.47
C LYS A 313 26.13 -22.98 11.72
N ALA A 314 26.24 -24.13 12.38
CA ALA A 314 25.92 -25.42 11.78
C ALA A 314 24.46 -25.51 11.33
N PHE A 315 23.52 -25.06 12.17
CA PHE A 315 22.09 -25.10 11.86
C PHE A 315 21.73 -24.16 10.72
N SER A 316 22.29 -22.94 10.67
CA SER A 316 22.02 -22.00 9.57
C SER A 316 22.62 -22.46 8.23
N ALA A 317 23.87 -22.96 8.23
CA ALA A 317 24.56 -23.44 7.03
C ALA A 317 24.00 -24.77 6.49
N ALA A 318 23.21 -25.50 7.29
CA ALA A 318 22.56 -26.75 6.87
C ALA A 318 21.27 -26.54 6.06
N ILE A 319 20.76 -25.32 5.93
CA ILE A 319 19.46 -25.04 5.31
C ILE A 319 19.60 -24.80 3.80
N ASP A 320 18.99 -25.65 2.96
CA ASP A 320 18.89 -25.44 1.51
C ASP A 320 17.76 -24.47 1.16
N ARG A 321 18.04 -23.17 1.33
CA ARG A 321 17.08 -22.08 1.04
C ARG A 321 16.63 -22.06 -0.42
N ARG A 322 17.52 -22.41 -1.36
CA ARG A 322 17.18 -22.47 -2.79
C ARG A 322 16.23 -23.61 -3.09
N GLY A 323 16.42 -24.76 -2.45
CA GLY A 323 15.51 -25.90 -2.53
C GLY A 323 14.14 -25.56 -1.93
N LEU A 324 14.11 -24.89 -0.78
CA LEU A 324 12.86 -24.42 -0.17
C LEU A 324 12.10 -23.52 -1.14
N ILE A 325 12.73 -22.47 -1.67
CA ILE A 325 12.05 -21.51 -2.54
C ILE A 325 11.54 -22.14 -3.84
N ARG A 326 12.26 -23.10 -4.42
CA ARG A 326 11.74 -23.90 -5.55
C ARG A 326 10.50 -24.72 -5.17
N SER A 327 10.42 -25.20 -3.94
CA SER A 327 9.26 -25.94 -3.42
C SER A 327 8.07 -25.02 -3.13
N LEU A 328 8.34 -23.83 -2.58
CA LEU A 328 7.31 -22.83 -2.26
C LEU A 328 6.76 -22.16 -3.52
N GLY A 329 7.58 -22.03 -4.57
CA GLY A 329 7.21 -21.32 -5.81
C GLY A 329 7.11 -19.80 -5.63
N THR A 330 7.66 -19.24 -4.55
CA THR A 330 7.59 -17.82 -4.20
C THR A 330 8.75 -17.39 -3.30
N GLY A 331 9.17 -16.14 -3.42
CA GLY A 331 10.18 -15.47 -2.58
C GLY A 331 11.61 -15.66 -3.05
N TYR A 332 12.56 -15.04 -2.34
CA TYR A 332 13.98 -15.04 -2.69
C TYR A 332 14.83 -15.63 -1.56
N PRO A 333 15.74 -16.59 -1.81
CA PRO A 333 16.60 -17.17 -0.77
C PRO A 333 17.41 -16.08 -0.05
N ALA A 334 17.32 -16.02 1.28
CA ALA A 334 17.95 -14.96 2.08
C ALA A 334 19.03 -15.53 3.00
N ILE A 335 20.23 -14.96 2.95
CA ILE A 335 21.32 -15.24 3.92
C ILE A 335 21.71 -13.99 4.73
N THR A 336 21.09 -12.85 4.42
CA THR A 336 21.08 -11.59 5.18
C THR A 336 19.65 -11.33 5.65
N PHE A 337 19.50 -10.53 6.69
CA PHE A 337 18.25 -10.19 7.36
C PHE A 337 17.54 -8.99 6.73
N THR A 338 18.29 -7.96 6.33
CA THR A 338 17.73 -6.79 5.62
C THR A 338 17.37 -7.18 4.17
N PRO A 339 16.12 -6.96 3.69
CA PRO A 339 15.67 -7.33 2.35
C PRO A 339 16.06 -6.30 1.27
N HIS A 340 15.84 -6.68 0.01
CA HIS A 340 16.05 -5.83 -1.15
C HIS A 340 15.17 -4.56 -1.07
N GLY A 341 15.63 -3.46 -1.66
CA GLY A 341 14.90 -2.17 -1.67
C GLY A 341 15.09 -1.32 -0.41
N VAL A 342 15.58 -1.91 0.70
CA VAL A 342 15.84 -1.19 1.95
C VAL A 342 17.19 -0.45 1.91
N PHE A 343 17.23 0.80 2.36
CA PHE A 343 18.50 1.52 2.51
C PHE A 343 19.44 0.79 3.48
N GLY A 344 20.65 0.44 3.04
CA GLY A 344 21.60 -0.34 3.85
C GLY A 344 21.52 -1.86 3.62
N TYR A 345 20.69 -2.30 2.67
CA TYR A 345 20.67 -3.68 2.18
C TYR A 345 22.08 -4.18 1.80
N VAL A 346 22.34 -5.45 2.15
CA VAL A 346 23.57 -6.18 1.81
C VAL A 346 23.21 -7.41 0.99
N ASN A 347 23.79 -7.52 -0.20
CA ASN A 347 23.67 -8.75 -1.00
C ASN A 347 24.68 -9.78 -0.49
N GLY A 348 24.22 -10.66 0.42
CA GLY A 348 25.09 -11.64 1.06
C GLY A 348 25.86 -12.55 0.08
N TYR A 349 25.28 -12.92 -1.06
CA TYR A 349 25.95 -13.80 -2.03
C TYR A 349 27.04 -13.08 -2.83
N GLU A 350 26.82 -11.82 -3.19
CA GLU A 350 27.79 -11.01 -3.94
C GLU A 350 28.89 -10.44 -3.04
N GLU A 351 28.51 -10.04 -1.83
CA GLU A 351 29.40 -9.38 -0.87
C GLU A 351 30.09 -10.36 0.09
N GLY A 352 29.69 -11.64 0.07
CA GLY A 352 30.27 -12.69 0.90
C GLY A 352 29.92 -12.57 2.39
N ILE A 353 28.68 -12.16 2.69
CA ILE A 353 28.16 -12.02 4.06
C ILE A 353 27.01 -13.00 4.29
N GLY A 354 27.03 -13.65 5.45
CA GLY A 354 26.02 -14.63 5.83
C GLY A 354 26.49 -16.07 5.64
N LEU A 355 25.62 -17.01 6.00
CA LEU A 355 25.95 -18.44 5.97
C LEU A 355 25.21 -19.12 4.81
N PRO A 356 25.85 -19.32 3.65
CA PRO A 356 25.25 -20.07 2.55
C PRO A 356 25.06 -21.55 2.92
N TYR A 357 24.22 -22.24 2.15
CA TYR A 357 24.06 -23.68 2.27
C TYR A 357 25.37 -24.41 1.95
N ASP A 358 26.00 -24.98 2.97
CA ASP A 358 27.22 -25.77 2.87
C ASP A 358 27.15 -26.96 3.85
N PRO A 359 26.68 -28.14 3.39
CA PRO A 359 26.58 -29.33 4.23
C PRO A 359 27.90 -29.79 4.84
N ALA A 360 29.02 -29.59 4.14
CA ALA A 360 30.32 -30.02 4.64
C ALA A 360 30.77 -29.13 5.78
N GLN A 361 30.65 -27.81 5.60
CA GLN A 361 31.00 -26.85 6.63
C GLN A 361 30.03 -26.89 7.82
N ALA A 362 28.74 -27.11 7.58
CA ALA A 362 27.74 -27.29 8.64
C ALA A 362 28.09 -28.47 9.56
N ARG A 363 28.43 -29.63 8.99
CA ARG A 363 28.93 -30.80 9.76
C ARG A 363 30.23 -30.50 10.49
N ALA A 364 31.14 -29.75 9.87
CA ALA A 364 32.40 -29.38 10.49
C ALA A 364 32.19 -28.49 11.72
N TYR A 365 31.31 -27.48 11.63
CA TYR A 365 30.93 -26.64 12.77
C TYR A 365 30.34 -27.47 13.92
N LEU A 366 29.41 -28.38 13.61
CA LEU A 366 28.76 -29.20 14.63
C LEU A 366 29.74 -30.18 15.29
N ALA A 367 30.66 -30.77 14.52
CA ALA A 367 31.72 -31.61 15.06
C ALA A 367 32.70 -30.81 15.96
N GLN A 368 33.08 -29.59 15.56
CA GLN A 368 33.91 -28.70 16.38
C GLN A 368 33.19 -28.26 17.66
N ALA A 369 31.86 -28.17 17.63
CA ALA A 369 31.04 -27.92 18.81
C ALA A 369 30.96 -29.11 19.79
N GLY A 370 31.51 -30.28 19.41
CA GLY A 370 31.52 -31.49 20.23
C GLY A 370 30.43 -32.51 19.87
N TYR A 371 29.68 -32.30 18.79
CA TYR A 371 28.53 -33.11 18.40
C TYR A 371 28.68 -33.72 16.98
N PRO A 372 29.73 -34.52 16.71
CA PRO A 372 29.94 -35.10 15.38
C PRO A 372 28.74 -35.95 14.96
N GLY A 373 28.15 -35.63 13.80
CA GLY A 373 26.96 -36.31 13.30
C GLY A 373 25.74 -36.20 14.22
N GLY A 374 25.63 -35.12 15.00
CA GLY A 374 24.50 -34.88 15.90
C GLY A 374 24.54 -35.68 17.21
N GLN A 375 25.55 -36.52 17.41
CA GLN A 375 25.63 -37.37 18.60
C GLN A 375 25.81 -36.54 19.88
N ASN A 376 25.11 -36.94 20.95
CA ASN A 376 25.11 -36.30 22.27
C ASN A 376 24.48 -34.90 22.34
N LEU A 377 23.79 -34.44 21.28
CA LEU A 377 22.95 -33.25 21.40
C LEU A 377 21.78 -33.53 22.36
N PRO A 378 21.39 -32.54 23.19
CA PRO A 378 20.11 -32.61 23.89
C PRO A 378 18.97 -32.59 22.87
N THR A 379 17.75 -32.93 23.32
CA THR A 379 16.54 -32.69 22.51
C THR A 379 16.46 -31.21 22.12
N ILE A 380 16.21 -30.99 20.83
CA ILE A 380 16.06 -29.65 20.25
C ILE A 380 14.62 -29.50 19.79
N THR A 381 14.01 -28.38 20.13
CA THR A 381 12.65 -28.00 19.68
C THR A 381 12.70 -26.83 18.72
N LEU A 382 11.89 -26.89 17.67
CA LEU A 382 11.59 -25.78 16.75
C LEU A 382 10.16 -25.33 16.98
N ALA A 383 9.97 -24.11 17.50
CA ALA A 383 8.67 -23.52 17.73
C ALA A 383 8.22 -22.66 16.54
N PHE A 384 6.94 -22.74 16.19
CA PHE A 384 6.29 -21.90 15.17
C PHE A 384 4.79 -21.72 15.49
N ASN A 385 4.17 -20.72 14.87
CA ASN A 385 2.74 -20.46 15.02
C ASN A 385 1.90 -21.24 13.97
N ASN A 386 0.69 -21.66 14.34
CA ASN A 386 -0.22 -22.45 13.48
C ASN A 386 -1.17 -21.61 12.60
N ASN A 387 -1.17 -20.28 12.77
CA ASN A 387 -1.89 -19.34 11.89
C ASN A 387 -1.22 -19.29 10.51
N GLY A 388 -1.53 -20.25 9.64
CA GLY A 388 -1.04 -20.32 8.26
C GLY A 388 -0.51 -21.71 7.88
N VAL A 389 -1.04 -22.26 6.78
CA VAL A 389 -0.69 -23.62 6.30
C VAL A 389 0.81 -23.75 5.98
N VAL A 390 1.44 -22.66 5.52
CA VAL A 390 2.83 -22.68 5.02
C VAL A 390 3.89 -22.87 6.12
N HIS A 391 3.63 -22.48 7.38
CA HIS A 391 4.65 -22.52 8.43
C HIS A 391 5.02 -23.95 8.82
N GLN A 392 4.02 -24.84 8.86
CA GLN A 392 4.22 -26.26 9.10
C GLN A 392 5.08 -26.91 8.01
N ASP A 393 4.81 -26.58 6.74
CA ASP A 393 5.56 -27.10 5.59
C ASP A 393 7.01 -26.60 5.58
N ILE A 394 7.22 -25.31 5.86
CA ILE A 394 8.56 -24.74 6.01
C ILE A 394 9.28 -25.41 7.18
N ALA A 395 8.65 -25.56 8.35
CA ALA A 395 9.24 -26.21 9.51
C ALA A 395 9.65 -27.67 9.21
N GLN A 396 8.81 -28.40 8.47
CA GLN A 396 9.13 -29.77 8.03
C GLN A 396 10.32 -29.80 7.06
N TYR A 397 10.37 -28.89 6.09
CA TYR A 397 11.50 -28.79 5.16
C TYR A 397 12.81 -28.49 5.88
N ILE A 398 12.78 -27.56 6.86
CA ILE A 398 13.94 -27.20 7.68
C ILE A 398 14.38 -28.38 8.57
N HIS A 399 13.42 -29.07 9.18
CA HIS A 399 13.68 -30.32 9.92
C HIS A 399 14.42 -31.33 9.03
N ASP A 400 13.94 -31.56 7.81
CA ASP A 400 14.54 -32.53 6.90
C ASP A 400 15.95 -32.11 6.47
N CYS A 401 16.21 -30.81 6.30
CA CYS A 401 17.56 -30.30 6.07
C CYS A 401 18.50 -30.66 7.23
N TRP A 402 18.10 -30.39 8.48
CA TRP A 402 18.92 -30.69 9.65
C TRP A 402 19.11 -32.19 9.86
N LEU A 403 18.07 -33.00 9.66
CA LEU A 403 18.17 -34.46 9.75
C LEU A 403 19.15 -35.01 8.71
N ASN A 404 19.03 -34.58 7.46
CA ASN A 404 19.85 -35.10 6.36
C ASN A 404 21.30 -34.61 6.41
N VAL A 405 21.53 -33.35 6.80
CA VAL A 405 22.87 -32.74 6.78
C VAL A 405 23.63 -32.98 8.08
N LEU A 406 22.97 -32.83 9.22
CA LEU A 406 23.58 -32.85 10.56
C LEU A 406 23.33 -34.17 11.30
N GLY A 407 22.34 -34.97 10.88
CA GLY A 407 21.91 -36.17 11.61
C GLY A 407 21.07 -35.84 12.85
N VAL A 408 20.45 -34.66 12.88
CA VAL A 408 19.71 -34.15 14.05
C VAL A 408 18.22 -34.16 13.79
N ASP A 409 17.50 -34.95 14.58
CA ASP A 409 16.04 -35.02 14.60
C ASP A 409 15.49 -33.96 15.58
N VAL A 410 14.89 -32.90 15.04
CA VAL A 410 14.33 -31.79 15.84
C VAL A 410 12.84 -31.97 16.08
N GLN A 411 12.35 -31.63 17.27
CA GLN A 411 10.94 -31.71 17.59
C GLN A 411 10.21 -30.44 17.16
N LEU A 412 9.28 -30.58 16.22
CA LEU A 412 8.42 -29.49 15.76
C LEU A 412 7.29 -29.22 16.78
N GLN A 413 7.10 -27.96 17.16
CA GLN A 413 6.06 -27.54 18.11
C GLN A 413 5.27 -26.34 17.56
N SER A 414 3.97 -26.54 17.33
CA SER A 414 3.05 -25.50 16.86
C SER A 414 2.21 -24.93 18.01
N TYR A 415 1.99 -23.61 18.02
CA TYR A 415 1.16 -22.91 18.99
C TYR A 415 0.18 -21.94 18.31
N ASP A 416 -0.95 -21.65 18.93
CA ASP A 416 -1.84 -20.55 18.52
C ASP A 416 -1.11 -19.21 18.67
N TRP A 417 -1.35 -18.24 17.77
CA TRP A 417 -0.54 -17.01 17.67
C TRP A 417 -0.39 -16.22 18.98
N GLU A 418 -1.47 -16.05 19.75
CA GLU A 418 -1.41 -15.30 21.00
C GLU A 418 -0.58 -16.02 22.08
N ASP A 419 -0.75 -17.35 22.25
CA ASP A 419 0.08 -18.15 23.16
C ASP A 419 1.53 -18.17 22.67
N TYR A 420 1.74 -18.26 21.35
CA TYR A 420 3.06 -18.22 20.73
C TYR A 420 3.83 -16.94 21.09
N LEU A 421 3.21 -15.77 20.90
CA LEU A 421 3.83 -14.48 21.20
C LEU A 421 4.14 -14.33 22.69
N ASN A 422 3.24 -14.76 23.58
CA ASN A 422 3.47 -14.72 25.03
C ASN A 422 4.68 -15.56 25.46
N ARG A 423 4.79 -16.79 24.94
CA ARG A 423 5.94 -17.67 25.20
C ARG A 423 7.23 -17.18 24.58
N LEU A 424 7.14 -16.59 23.39
CA LEU A 424 8.26 -15.96 22.70
C LEU A 424 8.82 -14.81 23.55
N ALA A 425 7.94 -13.90 24.01
CA ALA A 425 8.31 -12.79 24.89
C ALA A 425 8.93 -13.27 26.22
N ALA A 426 8.47 -14.42 26.74
CA ALA A 426 9.05 -15.07 27.91
C ALA A 426 10.38 -15.79 27.65
N GLY A 427 10.82 -15.91 26.39
CA GLY A 427 12.08 -16.54 26.01
C GLY A 427 12.08 -18.06 26.14
N GLU A 428 10.92 -18.72 26.04
CA GLU A 428 10.77 -20.16 26.30
C GLU A 428 11.36 -21.07 25.19
N PHE A 429 11.59 -20.54 23.99
CA PHE A 429 11.95 -21.35 22.82
C PHE A 429 13.45 -21.40 22.55
N GLN A 430 13.97 -22.58 22.20
CA GLN A 430 15.36 -22.77 21.74
C GLN A 430 15.57 -22.18 20.33
N ILE A 431 14.69 -22.56 19.40
CA ILE A 431 14.61 -22.01 18.05
C ILE A 431 13.15 -21.62 17.82
N TRP A 432 12.93 -20.45 17.24
CA TRP A 432 11.60 -19.92 17.00
C TRP A 432 11.54 -19.23 15.64
N ARG A 433 10.36 -19.21 15.05
CA ARG A 433 10.08 -18.61 13.75
C ARG A 433 9.44 -17.23 13.90
N LEU A 434 9.83 -16.26 13.07
CA LEU A 434 9.04 -15.05 12.83
C LEU A 434 9.17 -14.60 11.36
N GLY A 435 8.35 -13.62 11.01
CA GLY A 435 8.59 -12.71 9.88
C GLY A 435 8.75 -11.29 10.41
N TRP A 436 9.48 -10.44 9.68
CA TRP A 436 9.55 -9.01 9.93
C TRP A 436 9.29 -8.27 8.61
N GLY A 437 8.31 -7.35 8.58
CA GLY A 437 8.06 -6.44 7.47
C GLY A 437 8.58 -5.05 7.80
N ALA A 438 9.01 -4.29 6.80
CA ALA A 438 9.49 -2.93 7.01
C ALA A 438 8.39 -2.03 7.54
N ASP A 439 8.63 -1.32 8.64
CA ASP A 439 7.83 -0.15 9.01
C ASP A 439 8.26 1.07 8.18
N TYR A 440 9.57 1.17 7.88
CA TYR A 440 10.20 2.16 7.02
C TYR A 440 11.43 1.55 6.32
N LEU A 441 11.77 2.00 5.11
CA LEU A 441 12.83 1.40 4.27
C LEU A 441 14.26 1.78 4.68
N ASP A 442 14.62 1.48 5.92
CA ASP A 442 15.96 1.66 6.46
C ASP A 442 16.43 0.39 7.19
N ALA A 443 17.68 -0.03 6.99
CA ALA A 443 18.24 -1.21 7.62
C ALA A 443 18.21 -1.13 9.16
N TYR A 444 18.11 0.07 9.75
CA TYR A 444 17.87 0.22 11.18
C TYR A 444 16.55 -0.43 11.62
N ASN A 445 15.48 -0.36 10.82
CA ASN A 445 14.21 -1.01 11.15
C ASN A 445 14.35 -2.53 11.28
N PHE A 446 15.18 -3.15 10.45
CA PHE A 446 15.47 -4.58 10.53
C PHE A 446 16.47 -4.88 11.65
N LEU A 447 17.66 -4.28 11.61
CA LEU A 447 18.78 -4.60 12.49
C LEU A 447 18.60 -4.09 13.93
N HIS A 448 17.74 -3.10 14.17
CA HIS A 448 17.42 -2.65 15.53
C HIS A 448 16.00 -3.03 15.92
N ASP A 449 14.99 -2.49 15.24
CA ASP A 449 13.60 -2.53 15.71
C ASP A 449 13.04 -3.98 15.66
N GLY A 450 13.31 -4.71 14.58
CA GLY A 450 12.91 -6.11 14.44
C GLY A 450 13.55 -7.07 15.45
N LEU A 451 14.62 -6.65 16.12
CA LEU A 451 15.33 -7.45 17.13
C LEU A 451 15.09 -6.99 18.56
N ILE A 452 14.96 -5.68 18.81
CA ILE A 452 14.88 -5.14 20.17
C ILE A 452 13.63 -5.62 20.90
N VAL A 453 12.51 -5.73 20.18
CA VAL A 453 11.24 -6.26 20.71
C VAL A 453 11.33 -7.75 21.10
N ASN A 454 12.31 -8.47 20.54
CA ASN A 454 12.53 -9.91 20.75
C ASN A 454 13.82 -10.23 21.52
N GLN A 455 14.43 -9.27 22.23
CA GLN A 455 15.71 -9.50 22.92
C GLN A 455 15.67 -10.68 23.90
N THR A 456 14.58 -10.83 24.67
CA THR A 456 14.39 -11.95 25.59
C THR A 456 14.35 -13.29 24.85
N ALA A 457 13.67 -13.34 23.70
CA ALA A 457 13.60 -14.52 22.83
C ALA A 457 14.97 -14.92 22.25
N LEU A 458 15.89 -13.97 22.07
CA LEU A 458 17.28 -14.22 21.67
C LEU A 458 18.19 -14.59 22.86
N GLY A 459 17.63 -14.76 24.06
CA GLY A 459 18.39 -15.06 25.28
C GLY A 459 19.10 -13.84 25.87
N ASN A 460 18.57 -12.64 25.63
CA ASN A 460 19.21 -11.36 25.95
C ASN A 460 20.60 -11.23 25.32
N TRP A 461 20.74 -11.67 24.06
CA TRP A 461 21.96 -11.52 23.30
C TRP A 461 22.37 -10.03 23.28
N ASN A 462 23.60 -9.77 23.72
CA ASN A 462 24.15 -8.43 23.83
C ASN A 462 25.58 -8.39 23.30
N ASN A 463 25.72 -7.94 22.06
CA ASN A 463 27.01 -7.69 21.43
C ASN A 463 27.28 -6.18 21.41
N PHE A 464 28.23 -5.72 22.23
CA PHE A 464 28.56 -4.29 22.35
C PHE A 464 28.97 -3.66 21.00
N THR A 465 29.73 -4.40 20.18
CA THR A 465 30.15 -3.91 18.86
C THR A 465 28.95 -3.71 17.94
N TYR A 466 28.04 -4.68 17.92
CA TYR A 466 26.80 -4.61 17.13
C TYR A 466 25.97 -3.36 17.47
N TRP A 467 25.63 -3.19 18.76
CA TRP A 467 24.83 -2.05 19.19
C TRP A 467 25.53 -0.71 18.98
N ASN A 468 26.86 -0.66 19.14
CA ASN A 468 27.62 0.54 18.83
C ASN A 468 27.61 0.88 17.33
N LEU A 469 27.69 -0.11 16.42
CA LEU A 469 27.58 0.11 14.98
C LEU A 469 26.24 0.75 14.60
N LEU A 470 25.14 0.20 15.14
CA LEU A 470 23.80 0.77 14.90
C LEU A 470 23.67 2.18 15.48
N ASN A 471 24.23 2.44 16.65
CA ASN A 471 24.27 3.79 17.23
C ASN A 471 25.09 4.76 16.34
N GLN A 472 26.26 4.35 15.83
CA GLN A 472 27.03 5.20 14.90
C GLN A 472 26.26 5.44 13.59
N ALA A 473 25.52 4.44 13.09
CA ALA A 473 24.66 4.57 11.92
C ALA A 473 23.55 5.62 12.14
N SER A 474 22.97 5.71 13.34
CA SER A 474 21.99 6.76 13.66
C SER A 474 22.60 8.15 13.83
N LEU A 475 23.88 8.26 14.21
CA LEU A 475 24.53 9.56 14.48
C LEU A 475 25.12 10.23 13.23
N THR A 476 25.42 9.47 12.17
CA THR A 476 26.08 9.98 10.96
C THR A 476 25.10 10.44 9.89
N THR A 477 25.39 11.55 9.22
CA THR A 477 24.68 12.01 8.01
C THR A 477 25.36 11.54 6.72
N ASP A 478 26.54 10.92 6.79
CA ASP A 478 27.23 10.34 5.64
C ASP A 478 26.62 8.97 5.32
N GLN A 479 25.92 8.89 4.18
CA GLN A 479 25.20 7.69 3.76
C GLN A 479 26.13 6.49 3.51
N LEU A 480 27.35 6.71 3.00
CA LEU A 480 28.29 5.62 2.74
C LEU A 480 28.85 5.04 4.05
N LEU A 481 29.18 5.89 5.02
CA LEU A 481 29.57 5.43 6.35
C LEU A 481 28.43 4.66 7.02
N ARG A 482 27.19 5.16 6.88
CA ARG A 482 25.98 4.53 7.43
C ARG A 482 25.75 3.13 6.88
N GLN A 483 25.82 2.97 5.55
CA GLN A 483 25.75 1.66 4.88
C GLN A 483 26.89 0.73 5.35
N GLY A 484 28.11 1.25 5.52
CA GLY A 484 29.24 0.49 6.04
C GLY A 484 29.05 -0.01 7.48
N TYR A 485 28.35 0.75 8.33
CA TYR A 485 27.98 0.30 9.67
C TYR A 485 26.89 -0.78 9.65
N PHE A 486 25.84 -0.59 8.83
CA PHE A 486 24.81 -1.60 8.66
C PHE A 486 25.37 -2.92 8.15
N LYS A 487 26.27 -2.88 7.16
CA LYS A 487 26.93 -4.07 6.64
C LYS A 487 27.68 -4.88 7.70
N GLN A 488 28.43 -4.21 8.57
CA GLN A 488 29.13 -4.89 9.67
C GLN A 488 28.18 -5.42 10.74
N ALA A 489 27.09 -4.70 11.03
CA ALA A 489 26.07 -5.17 11.96
C ALA A 489 25.37 -6.42 11.40
N GLU A 490 24.95 -6.39 10.13
CA GLU A 490 24.39 -7.51 9.38
C GLU A 490 25.28 -8.76 9.51
N GLU A 491 26.58 -8.64 9.19
CA GLU A 491 27.56 -9.72 9.32
C GLU A 491 27.62 -10.29 10.74
N ILE A 492 27.59 -9.44 11.77
CA ILE A 492 27.59 -9.93 13.15
C ILE A 492 26.34 -10.76 13.43
N LEU A 493 25.17 -10.24 13.03
CA LEU A 493 23.87 -10.84 13.31
C LEU A 493 23.72 -12.25 12.68
N VAL A 494 24.01 -12.36 11.38
CA VAL A 494 23.70 -13.56 10.59
C VAL A 494 24.88 -14.52 10.44
N GLU A 495 26.11 -14.05 10.68
CA GLU A 495 27.33 -14.82 10.45
C GLU A 495 28.23 -14.91 11.66
N THR A 496 28.71 -13.81 12.24
CA THR A 496 29.70 -13.89 13.34
C THR A 496 29.10 -14.55 14.57
N ASP A 497 27.97 -13.99 15.04
CA ASP A 497 27.21 -14.52 16.17
C ASP A 497 26.07 -15.43 15.70
N ALA A 498 25.58 -15.28 14.47
CA ALA A 498 24.58 -16.16 13.86
C ALA A 498 23.36 -16.42 14.76
N VAL A 499 22.84 -15.37 15.41
CA VAL A 499 21.68 -15.47 16.32
C VAL A 499 20.35 -15.47 15.57
N VAL A 500 20.37 -15.01 14.32
CA VAL A 500 19.27 -15.06 13.37
C VAL A 500 19.71 -15.85 12.14
N ALA A 501 18.87 -16.76 11.69
CA ALA A 501 19.00 -17.46 10.41
C ALA A 501 17.89 -16.96 9.46
N PRO A 502 18.19 -15.99 8.58
CA PRO A 502 17.27 -15.60 7.52
C PRO A 502 16.99 -16.80 6.62
N ILE A 503 15.76 -16.93 6.10
CA ILE A 503 15.36 -18.05 5.23
C ILE A 503 15.07 -17.52 3.83
N TYR A 504 14.15 -16.58 3.73
CA TYR A 504 13.81 -15.94 2.45
C TYR A 504 13.26 -14.53 2.64
N PHE A 505 13.50 -13.68 1.64
CA PHE A 505 12.79 -12.42 1.45
C PHE A 505 11.46 -12.72 0.76
N GLN A 506 10.39 -12.15 1.29
CA GLN A 506 9.05 -12.39 0.77
C GLN A 506 8.83 -11.63 -0.56
N GLU A 507 7.90 -12.13 -1.36
CA GLU A 507 7.34 -11.41 -2.50
C GLU A 507 5.82 -11.34 -2.30
N SER A 508 5.19 -10.32 -2.87
CA SER A 508 3.75 -10.28 -3.06
C SER A 508 3.43 -10.85 -4.44
N ILE A 509 2.49 -11.79 -4.50
CA ILE A 509 1.90 -12.25 -5.76
C ILE A 509 0.49 -11.69 -5.78
N THR A 510 0.22 -10.77 -6.69
CA THR A 510 -1.06 -10.04 -6.74
C THR A 510 -1.68 -10.27 -8.10
N ALA A 511 -2.98 -10.56 -8.16
CA ALA A 511 -3.77 -10.48 -9.37
C ALA A 511 -4.51 -9.15 -9.37
N THR A 512 -4.34 -8.34 -10.41
CA THR A 512 -4.95 -7.01 -10.52
C THR A 512 -5.63 -6.86 -11.87
N LYS A 513 -6.86 -6.35 -11.86
CA LYS A 513 -7.62 -6.16 -13.10
C LYS A 513 -6.86 -5.23 -14.04
N PRO A 514 -6.85 -5.49 -15.36
CA PRO A 514 -6.06 -4.70 -16.31
C PRO A 514 -6.40 -3.21 -16.36
N TYR A 515 -7.57 -2.82 -15.85
CA TYR A 515 -8.03 -1.44 -15.76
C TYR A 515 -7.56 -0.73 -14.49
N LEU A 516 -6.94 -1.42 -13.53
CA LEU A 516 -6.48 -0.83 -12.27
C LEU A 516 -4.95 -0.76 -12.27
N GLU A 517 -4.42 0.45 -12.20
CA GLU A 517 -3.01 0.74 -11.99
C GLU A 517 -2.76 1.00 -10.50
N LEU A 518 -1.84 0.22 -9.94
CA LEU A 518 -1.42 0.31 -8.53
C LEU A 518 -0.07 1.01 -8.45
N THR A 519 0.07 1.91 -7.49
CA THR A 519 1.37 2.24 -6.91
C THR A 519 1.67 1.23 -5.79
N ASN A 520 2.84 0.61 -5.85
CA ASN A 520 3.24 -0.39 -4.86
C ASN A 520 4.01 0.31 -3.74
N SER A 521 3.35 0.55 -2.61
CA SER A 521 4.01 1.08 -1.42
C SER A 521 4.74 -0.01 -0.64
N ALA A 522 5.88 0.35 -0.05
CA ALA A 522 6.63 -0.55 0.81
C ALA A 522 6.07 -0.68 2.24
N SER A 523 5.22 0.27 2.67
CA SER A 523 4.65 0.33 4.02
C SER A 523 3.17 -0.06 4.08
N ALA A 524 2.31 0.69 3.37
CA ALA A 524 0.87 0.47 3.33
C ALA A 524 0.32 1.00 2.00
N GLU A 525 -0.67 0.32 1.43
CA GLU A 525 -1.33 0.77 0.21
C GLU A 525 -1.92 2.19 0.37
N ASP A 526 -1.78 3.04 -0.64
CA ASP A 526 -2.39 4.37 -0.71
C ASP A 526 -3.37 4.42 -1.89
N PHE A 527 -4.68 4.31 -1.61
CA PHE A 527 -5.69 4.33 -2.67
C PHE A 527 -5.79 5.69 -3.35
N SER A 528 -5.19 6.74 -2.79
CA SER A 528 -5.20 8.08 -3.39
C SER A 528 -4.30 8.19 -4.62
N THR A 529 -3.31 7.30 -4.73
CA THR A 529 -2.35 7.24 -5.85
C THR A 529 -2.72 6.19 -6.89
N TRP A 530 -3.67 5.30 -6.59
CA TRP A 530 -4.19 4.30 -7.53
C TRP A 530 -5.08 4.92 -8.59
N ARG A 531 -5.08 4.33 -9.79
CA ARG A 531 -5.85 4.84 -10.93
C ARG A 531 -6.63 3.73 -11.61
N ILE A 532 -7.91 4.00 -11.87
CA ILE A 532 -8.65 3.24 -12.86
C ILE A 532 -8.28 3.87 -14.21
N THR A 533 -7.53 3.12 -15.02
CA THR A 533 -6.93 3.56 -16.29
C THR A 533 -7.70 3.08 -17.50
N ALA A 534 -8.67 2.20 -17.30
CA ALA A 534 -9.58 1.80 -18.36
C ALA A 534 -11.02 1.74 -17.87
N VAL A 535 -11.96 2.11 -18.75
CA VAL A 535 -13.37 1.84 -18.56
C VAL A 535 -13.79 0.78 -19.56
N THR A 536 -14.59 -0.17 -19.11
CA THR A 536 -15.17 -1.20 -19.97
C THR A 536 -16.68 -1.14 -19.97
N GLU A 537 -17.30 -1.27 -21.14
CA GLU A 537 -18.76 -1.38 -21.28
C GLU A 537 -19.11 -2.56 -22.18
N GLU A 538 -20.05 -3.41 -21.74
CA GLU A 538 -20.61 -4.46 -22.59
C GLU A 538 -21.59 -3.84 -23.60
N ILE A 539 -21.29 -4.03 -24.88
CA ILE A 539 -22.12 -3.55 -25.98
C ILE A 539 -22.90 -4.72 -26.56
N SER A 540 -24.19 -4.74 -26.28
CA SER A 540 -25.11 -5.70 -26.88
C SER A 540 -25.31 -5.42 -28.37
N THR A 541 -25.29 -6.47 -29.18
CA THR A 541 -25.66 -6.41 -30.59
C THR A 541 -27.08 -5.93 -30.82
N ASP A 542 -28.02 -6.25 -29.93
CA ASP A 542 -29.44 -5.91 -30.11
C ASP A 542 -29.74 -4.47 -29.72
N THR A 543 -29.20 -4.01 -28.59
CA THR A 543 -29.54 -2.70 -28.00
C THR A 543 -28.46 -1.65 -28.14
N GLY A 544 -27.23 -2.04 -28.47
CA GLY A 544 -26.06 -1.17 -28.35
C GLY A 544 -25.68 -0.91 -26.89
N GLY A 545 -24.97 0.18 -26.65
CA GLY A 545 -24.53 0.60 -25.33
C GLY A 545 -23.80 1.95 -25.35
N THR A 546 -23.46 2.46 -24.19
CA THR A 546 -22.72 3.73 -24.06
C THR A 546 -21.59 3.56 -23.06
N LEU A 547 -20.36 3.75 -23.52
CA LEU A 547 -19.20 3.86 -22.65
C LEU A 547 -18.97 5.34 -22.29
N VAL A 548 -18.60 5.60 -21.04
CA VAL A 548 -18.21 6.93 -20.53
C VAL A 548 -16.85 6.77 -19.83
N SER A 549 -15.86 7.61 -20.14
CA SER A 549 -14.55 7.58 -19.49
C SER A 549 -14.64 7.94 -18.00
N ASN A 550 -13.57 7.64 -17.24
CA ASN A 550 -13.53 7.84 -15.79
C ASN A 550 -13.71 9.30 -15.35
N ASP A 551 -13.29 10.26 -16.19
CA ASP A 551 -13.47 11.70 -15.97
C ASP A 551 -14.82 12.24 -16.52
N GLY A 552 -15.55 11.41 -17.25
CA GLY A 552 -16.79 11.79 -17.94
C GLY A 552 -16.59 12.64 -19.18
N GLU A 553 -15.33 12.89 -19.60
CA GLU A 553 -15.02 13.77 -20.72
C GLU A 553 -15.24 13.08 -22.07
N VAL A 554 -15.01 11.76 -22.16
CA VAL A 554 -15.21 10.95 -23.37
C VAL A 554 -16.44 10.08 -23.22
N GLN A 555 -17.38 10.19 -24.16
CA GLN A 555 -18.55 9.33 -24.26
C GLN A 555 -18.62 8.69 -25.64
N VAL A 556 -18.79 7.37 -25.69
CA VAL A 556 -18.92 6.59 -26.93
C VAL A 556 -20.26 5.88 -26.91
N SER A 557 -21.19 6.33 -27.74
CA SER A 557 -22.49 5.70 -27.92
C SER A 557 -22.47 4.79 -29.14
N VAL A 558 -22.71 3.51 -28.90
CA VAL A 558 -22.74 2.47 -29.93
C VAL A 558 -24.19 2.08 -30.21
N PRO A 559 -24.68 2.22 -31.45
CA PRO A 559 -26.03 1.75 -31.79
C PRO A 559 -26.09 0.22 -31.88
N GLY A 560 -27.27 -0.35 -31.60
CA GLY A 560 -27.54 -1.76 -31.89
C GLY A 560 -27.27 -2.09 -33.37
N GLY A 561 -26.65 -3.24 -33.63
CA GLY A 561 -26.22 -3.69 -34.95
C GLY A 561 -24.87 -3.12 -35.43
N ALA A 562 -24.16 -2.35 -34.61
CA ALA A 562 -22.79 -1.90 -34.93
C ALA A 562 -21.77 -3.05 -35.02
N PHE A 563 -22.03 -4.16 -34.32
CA PHE A 563 -21.20 -5.36 -34.29
C PHE A 563 -21.99 -6.61 -34.69
N GLY A 564 -21.28 -7.66 -35.10
CA GLY A 564 -21.88 -8.95 -35.45
C GLY A 564 -22.06 -9.90 -34.26
N GLU A 565 -21.46 -9.58 -33.12
CA GLU A 565 -21.53 -10.30 -31.85
C GLU A 565 -21.40 -9.30 -30.69
N ASP A 566 -21.78 -9.70 -29.49
CA ASP A 566 -21.65 -8.84 -28.30
C ASP A 566 -20.15 -8.62 -28.03
N VAL A 567 -19.78 -7.37 -27.76
CA VAL A 567 -18.39 -6.98 -27.55
C VAL A 567 -18.24 -6.23 -26.23
N VAL A 568 -17.03 -6.23 -25.70
CA VAL A 568 -16.60 -5.34 -24.63
C VAL A 568 -15.86 -4.16 -25.27
N LEU A 569 -16.40 -2.97 -25.12
CA LEU A 569 -15.70 -1.74 -25.48
C LEU A 569 -14.80 -1.35 -24.32
N ILE A 570 -13.56 -0.94 -24.61
CA ILE A 570 -12.58 -0.51 -23.63
C ILE A 570 -12.10 0.87 -24.03
N GLN A 571 -12.17 1.83 -23.12
CA GLN A 571 -11.47 3.11 -23.25
C GLN A 571 -10.30 3.11 -22.28
N ARG A 572 -9.16 3.65 -22.70
CA ARG A 572 -7.98 3.86 -21.84
C ARG A 572 -7.48 5.28 -21.96
N ASP A 573 -7.00 5.84 -20.86
CA ASP A 573 -6.26 7.09 -20.91
C ASP A 573 -4.87 6.80 -21.49
N ALA A 574 -4.41 7.64 -22.42
CA ALA A 574 -3.11 7.48 -23.05
C ALA A 574 -2.15 8.55 -22.57
N SER A 575 -0.99 8.11 -22.04
CA SER A 575 0.06 9.03 -21.60
C SER A 575 0.85 9.58 -22.80
N GLY A 576 1.07 10.91 -22.84
CA GLY A 576 2.01 11.57 -23.74
C GLY A 576 1.39 12.60 -24.68
N ASN A 577 2.17 13.60 -25.09
CA ASN A 577 1.71 14.61 -26.04
C ASN A 577 1.77 14.07 -27.48
N PRO A 578 0.70 14.26 -28.29
CA PRO A 578 0.73 13.88 -29.70
C PRO A 578 1.82 14.71 -30.43
N PRO A 579 2.55 14.13 -31.42
CA PRO A 579 3.52 14.86 -32.23
C PRO A 579 3.01 16.22 -32.74
N GLN A 580 3.66 17.30 -32.31
CA GLN A 580 3.23 18.67 -32.60
C GLN A 580 3.91 19.20 -33.87
N ASN A 581 3.15 19.27 -34.96
CA ASN A 581 3.54 19.86 -36.24
C ASN A 581 2.74 21.14 -36.53
N GLY A 582 2.82 22.15 -35.64
CA GLY A 582 2.06 23.41 -35.75
C GLY A 582 0.67 23.39 -35.09
N PHE A 583 0.29 22.24 -34.55
CA PHE A 583 -0.90 22.07 -33.73
C PHE A 583 -0.53 21.88 -32.26
N THR A 584 -1.41 22.31 -31.36
CA THR A 584 -1.32 22.09 -29.91
C THR A 584 -2.47 21.19 -29.48
N SER A 585 -2.21 20.26 -28.56
CA SER A 585 -3.24 19.40 -27.96
C SER A 585 -3.80 20.03 -26.68
N THR A 586 -5.06 19.74 -26.38
CA THR A 586 -5.69 20.06 -25.08
C THR A 586 -5.17 19.19 -23.93
N GLY A 587 -4.28 18.23 -24.21
CA GLY A 587 -3.82 17.22 -23.24
C GLY A 587 -4.66 15.94 -23.25
N GLN A 588 -5.83 15.95 -23.91
CA GLN A 588 -6.67 14.76 -24.05
C GLN A 588 -6.14 13.83 -25.15
N VAL A 589 -5.64 12.67 -24.71
CA VAL A 589 -5.22 11.57 -25.56
C VAL A 589 -5.74 10.28 -24.92
N PHE A 590 -6.45 9.46 -25.69
CA PHE A 590 -7.12 8.26 -25.17
C PHE A 590 -7.25 7.18 -26.24
N ASP A 591 -7.19 5.91 -25.85
CA ASP A 591 -7.44 4.76 -26.73
C ASP A 591 -8.87 4.27 -26.57
N ILE A 592 -9.47 3.84 -27.67
CA ILE A 592 -10.69 3.02 -27.63
C ILE A 592 -10.43 1.75 -28.43
N SER A 593 -10.88 0.62 -27.90
CA SER A 593 -10.76 -0.69 -28.54
C SER A 593 -11.98 -1.55 -28.22
N ALA A 594 -12.32 -2.50 -29.08
CA ALA A 594 -13.43 -3.43 -28.87
C ALA A 594 -12.96 -4.87 -29.03
N TYR A 595 -13.42 -5.74 -28.13
CA TYR A 595 -13.05 -7.15 -28.09
C TYR A 595 -14.28 -8.05 -27.96
N ASN A 596 -14.26 -9.22 -28.59
CA ASN A 596 -15.28 -10.23 -28.31
C ASN A 596 -14.99 -10.96 -26.99
N GLN A 597 -15.91 -11.84 -26.60
CA GLN A 597 -15.80 -12.67 -25.38
C GLN A 597 -14.59 -13.63 -25.38
N SER A 598 -13.93 -13.83 -26.53
CA SER A 598 -12.70 -14.62 -26.63
C SER A 598 -11.42 -13.77 -26.52
N GLY A 599 -11.56 -12.45 -26.38
CA GLY A 599 -10.45 -11.50 -26.32
C GLY A 599 -9.87 -11.11 -27.69
N ASP A 600 -10.52 -11.49 -28.79
CA ASP A 600 -10.09 -11.08 -30.13
C ASP A 600 -10.62 -9.66 -30.45
N GLY A 601 -9.78 -8.82 -31.05
CA GLY A 601 -10.16 -7.48 -31.46
C GLY A 601 -11.24 -7.48 -32.55
N VAL A 602 -12.29 -6.68 -32.37
CA VAL A 602 -13.45 -6.59 -33.27
C VAL A 602 -13.56 -5.19 -33.85
N ASN A 603 -13.82 -5.12 -35.16
CA ASN A 603 -14.08 -3.85 -35.85
C ASN A 603 -15.58 -3.59 -35.96
N ILE A 604 -15.94 -2.31 -36.04
CA ILE A 604 -17.30 -1.87 -36.39
C ILE A 604 -17.67 -2.43 -37.78
N LEU A 605 -18.90 -2.92 -37.93
CA LEU A 605 -19.38 -3.47 -39.20
C LEU A 605 -19.42 -2.40 -40.30
N GLU A 606 -19.16 -2.83 -41.54
CA GLU A 606 -19.16 -1.94 -42.70
C GLU A 606 -20.49 -1.17 -42.82
N GLY A 607 -20.39 0.15 -42.94
CA GLY A 607 -21.54 1.05 -43.06
C GLY A 607 -22.20 1.43 -41.73
N GLN A 608 -21.69 0.95 -40.60
CA GLN A 608 -22.07 1.41 -39.26
C GLN A 608 -21.07 2.44 -38.74
N SER A 609 -21.49 3.24 -37.77
CA SER A 609 -20.65 4.21 -37.06
C SER A 609 -21.07 4.28 -35.59
N VAL A 610 -20.16 4.73 -34.74
CA VAL A 610 -20.48 5.10 -33.35
C VAL A 610 -20.59 6.61 -33.26
N THR A 611 -21.17 7.13 -32.18
CA THR A 611 -21.13 8.56 -31.86
C THR A 611 -20.15 8.76 -30.72
N MET A 612 -19.11 9.56 -30.95
CA MET A 612 -18.14 9.94 -29.94
C MET A 612 -18.34 11.41 -29.57
N GLN A 613 -18.41 11.68 -28.27
CA GLN A 613 -18.50 13.02 -27.71
C GLN A 613 -17.32 13.22 -26.76
N VAL A 614 -16.59 14.32 -26.92
CA VAL A 614 -15.42 14.67 -26.11
C VAL A 614 -15.58 16.08 -25.59
N SER A 615 -15.71 16.23 -24.27
CA SER A 615 -15.83 17.53 -23.59
C SER A 615 -14.45 18.07 -23.25
N TYR A 616 -14.25 19.39 -23.18
CA TYR A 616 -12.99 20.00 -22.75
C TYR A 616 -13.21 21.19 -21.81
N GLU A 617 -12.17 21.63 -21.11
CA GLU A 617 -12.20 22.79 -20.21
C GLU A 617 -11.51 24.01 -20.85
N ASP A 618 -12.03 25.22 -20.61
CA ASP A 618 -11.46 26.48 -21.16
C ASP A 618 -9.98 26.64 -20.82
N GLU A 619 -9.56 26.12 -19.67
CA GLU A 619 -8.20 26.20 -19.18
C GLU A 619 -7.23 25.36 -20.05
N GLN A 620 -7.73 24.29 -20.68
CA GLN A 620 -6.99 23.43 -21.60
C GLN A 620 -6.77 24.10 -22.97
N THR A 621 -7.57 25.13 -23.31
CA THR A 621 -7.52 25.81 -24.62
C THR A 621 -6.76 27.14 -24.59
N ASN A 622 -6.16 27.51 -23.44
CA ASN A 622 -5.45 28.80 -23.22
C ASN A 622 -4.41 29.20 -24.29
N PHE A 623 -3.95 28.26 -25.12
CA PHE A 623 -3.00 28.50 -26.22
C PHE A 623 -3.47 28.00 -27.59
N ILE A 624 -4.77 27.70 -27.73
CA ILE A 624 -5.36 27.06 -28.90
C ILE A 624 -6.51 27.91 -29.41
N HIS A 625 -6.61 28.07 -30.73
CA HIS A 625 -7.82 28.58 -31.38
C HIS A 625 -8.94 27.56 -31.19
N GLU A 626 -9.80 27.79 -30.21
CA GLU A 626 -10.85 26.85 -29.80
C GLU A 626 -11.73 26.39 -30.98
N ASP A 627 -12.08 27.30 -31.89
CA ASP A 627 -12.87 27.02 -33.09
C ASP A 627 -12.20 26.10 -34.12
N THR A 628 -10.91 25.80 -33.92
CA THR A 628 -10.12 24.86 -34.74
C THR A 628 -9.95 23.49 -34.10
N LEU A 629 -10.44 23.29 -32.87
CA LEU A 629 -10.34 21.98 -32.22
C LEU A 629 -11.11 20.93 -33.03
N SER A 630 -10.47 19.78 -33.21
CA SER A 630 -11.06 18.61 -33.87
C SER A 630 -10.51 17.34 -33.24
N LEU A 631 -11.24 16.25 -33.45
CA LEU A 631 -10.79 14.93 -33.04
C LEU A 631 -9.85 14.34 -34.10
N TYR A 632 -8.73 13.77 -33.67
CA TYR A 632 -7.76 13.09 -34.53
C TYR A 632 -7.58 11.65 -34.09
N TYR A 633 -7.37 10.73 -35.03
CA TYR A 633 -6.96 9.36 -34.74
C TYR A 633 -5.52 9.11 -35.20
N TRP A 634 -4.82 8.22 -34.51
CA TRP A 634 -3.49 7.76 -34.91
C TRP A 634 -3.63 6.67 -35.98
N ASP A 635 -3.00 6.87 -37.13
CA ASP A 635 -2.88 5.84 -38.17
C ASP A 635 -1.50 5.17 -38.06
N GLU A 636 -1.49 3.93 -37.57
CA GLU A 636 -0.28 3.12 -37.40
C GLU A 636 0.48 2.87 -38.72
N THR A 637 -0.22 2.88 -39.86
CA THR A 637 0.40 2.62 -41.17
C THR A 637 1.25 3.81 -41.61
N THR A 638 0.75 5.01 -41.37
CA THR A 638 1.42 6.26 -41.75
C THR A 638 2.22 6.87 -40.60
N GLN A 639 2.06 6.35 -39.39
CA GLN A 639 2.60 6.88 -38.14
C GLN A 639 2.30 8.37 -37.97
N SER A 640 1.04 8.75 -38.21
CA SER A 640 0.60 10.14 -38.20
C SER A 640 -0.83 10.31 -37.66
N TRP A 641 -1.09 11.49 -37.11
CA TRP A 641 -2.44 11.90 -36.70
C TRP A 641 -3.26 12.33 -37.90
N ILE A 642 -4.42 11.71 -38.07
CA ILE A 642 -5.38 11.99 -39.13
C ILE A 642 -6.63 12.61 -38.52
N MET A 643 -7.07 13.73 -39.08
CA MET A 643 -8.27 14.44 -38.61
C MET A 643 -9.52 13.61 -38.91
N GLU A 644 -10.31 13.31 -37.89
CA GLU A 644 -11.63 12.71 -38.01
C GLU A 644 -12.68 13.83 -38.19
N PRO A 645 -13.59 13.71 -39.17
CA PRO A 645 -14.69 14.65 -39.33
C PRO A 645 -15.48 14.82 -38.03
N SER A 646 -15.37 16.00 -37.43
CA SER A 646 -15.97 16.33 -36.14
C SER A 646 -16.62 17.71 -36.17
N THR A 647 -17.57 17.94 -35.27
CA THR A 647 -18.24 19.22 -35.05
C THR A 647 -17.94 19.70 -33.65
N ILE A 648 -17.60 20.99 -33.51
CA ILE A 648 -17.37 21.64 -32.22
C ILE A 648 -18.55 22.53 -31.82
N ASP A 649 -18.93 22.45 -30.55
CA ASP A 649 -19.85 23.33 -29.86
C ASP A 649 -19.09 24.08 -28.75
N THR A 650 -18.59 25.27 -29.07
CA THR A 650 -17.83 26.13 -28.15
C THR A 650 -18.70 26.78 -27.07
N GLU A 651 -20.03 26.68 -27.14
CA GLU A 651 -20.89 27.17 -26.04
C GLU A 651 -20.97 26.14 -24.90
N ASN A 652 -20.77 24.86 -25.21
CA ASN A 652 -20.87 23.75 -24.27
C ASN A 652 -19.54 22.97 -24.14
N ASN A 653 -18.47 23.49 -24.73
CA ASN A 653 -17.13 22.89 -24.79
C ASN A 653 -17.13 21.42 -25.20
N LEU A 654 -17.77 21.12 -26.33
CA LEU A 654 -18.04 19.74 -26.75
C LEU A 654 -17.64 19.50 -28.21
N ILE A 655 -16.88 18.45 -28.46
CA ILE A 655 -16.56 17.94 -29.79
C ILE A 655 -17.37 16.67 -30.03
N THR A 656 -18.01 16.53 -31.19
CA THR A 656 -18.75 15.33 -31.59
C THR A 656 -18.24 14.78 -32.92
N ALA A 657 -17.95 13.48 -32.98
CA ALA A 657 -17.52 12.76 -34.17
C ALA A 657 -18.36 11.49 -34.38
N ASN A 658 -18.37 10.94 -35.60
CA ASN A 658 -19.05 9.68 -35.88
C ASN A 658 -18.13 8.65 -36.55
N PRO A 659 -17.10 8.17 -35.84
CA PRO A 659 -16.09 7.31 -36.44
C PRO A 659 -16.64 5.93 -36.80
N THR A 660 -15.97 5.33 -37.77
CA THR A 660 -16.27 3.98 -38.31
C THR A 660 -15.23 2.94 -37.87
N HIS A 661 -14.33 3.34 -36.98
CA HIS A 661 -13.27 2.51 -36.41
C HIS A 661 -12.96 2.99 -34.99
N PHE A 662 -12.16 2.20 -34.26
CA PHE A 662 -11.53 2.64 -33.03
C PHE A 662 -10.02 2.73 -33.21
N SER A 663 -9.38 3.57 -32.40
CA SER A 663 -7.95 3.87 -32.47
C SER A 663 -7.50 4.56 -31.18
N LEU A 664 -6.24 4.98 -31.15
CA LEU A 664 -5.75 6.05 -30.30
C LEU A 664 -6.24 7.40 -30.86
N TRP A 665 -6.86 8.20 -30.00
CA TRP A 665 -7.50 9.48 -30.29
C TRP A 665 -6.81 10.63 -29.56
N ALA A 666 -6.89 11.83 -30.14
CA ALA A 666 -6.45 13.06 -29.47
C ALA A 666 -7.31 14.25 -29.90
N VAL A 667 -7.48 15.21 -28.98
CA VAL A 667 -8.07 16.51 -29.27
C VAL A 667 -6.96 17.52 -29.56
N ILE A 668 -6.98 18.09 -30.77
CA ILE A 668 -5.90 18.90 -31.33
C ILE A 668 -6.50 20.11 -32.04
N GLY A 669 -5.85 21.28 -31.91
CA GLY A 669 -6.22 22.51 -32.62
C GLY A 669 -5.01 23.38 -33.00
N GLU A 670 -5.26 24.44 -33.74
CA GLU A 670 -4.23 25.41 -34.15
C GLU A 670 -3.78 26.27 -32.97
N SER A 671 -2.47 26.44 -32.83
CA SER A 671 -1.89 27.27 -31.76
C SER A 671 -1.97 28.76 -32.06
N TYR A 672 -2.07 29.60 -31.03
CA TYR A 672 -1.89 31.05 -31.22
C TYR A 672 -0.44 31.37 -31.63
N ASP A 673 -0.26 32.03 -32.77
CA ASP A 673 1.03 32.58 -33.20
C ASP A 673 1.48 33.71 -32.26
N PHE A 674 2.36 33.41 -31.29
CA PHE A 674 3.06 34.46 -30.55
C PHE A 674 4.19 35.04 -31.40
N VAL A 675 3.96 36.20 -32.02
CA VAL A 675 5.06 37.06 -32.46
C VAL A 675 5.73 37.61 -31.20
N TYR A 676 6.85 37.03 -30.78
CA TYR A 676 7.75 37.64 -29.80
C TYR A 676 8.21 39.00 -30.33
N LEU A 677 7.57 40.08 -29.87
CA LEU A 677 8.13 41.43 -30.01
C LEU A 677 9.31 41.51 -29.02
N PRO A 678 10.57 41.66 -29.49
CA PRO A 678 11.68 41.85 -28.58
C PRO A 678 11.44 43.14 -27.79
N MET A 679 11.43 43.05 -26.46
CA MET A 679 11.45 44.22 -25.60
C MET A 679 12.70 45.05 -25.93
N LEU A 680 12.50 46.17 -26.63
CA LEU A 680 13.46 47.25 -26.64
C LEU A 680 13.42 47.90 -25.25
N THR A 681 14.28 47.42 -24.36
CA THR A 681 14.65 48.15 -23.14
C THR A 681 15.17 49.53 -23.54
N ARG A 682 14.65 50.58 -22.90
CA ARG A 682 15.19 51.93 -23.00
C ARG A 682 15.59 52.44 -21.63
#